data_AF-A0A7V9TYA8-F1
#
_entry.id   AF-A0A7V9TYA8-F1
#
_cell.length_a   1.000
_cell.length_b   1.000
_cell.length_c   1.000
_cell.angle_alpha   90.00
_cell.angle_beta   90.00
_cell.angle_gamma   90.00
#
_symmetry.space_group_name_H-M   'P 1'
#
loop_
_entity.id
_entity.type
_entity.pdbx_description
1 polymer ?
#
loop_
_entity_poly.entity_id
_entity_poly.type
_entity_poly.pdbx_seq_one_letter_code
_entity_poly.pdbx_strand_id
1 'polypeptide(L)'
;MTNPRVRTRVSRTQKYSKRIYWSRTVLVILAVAALAALPFYGFAQNDSANQAPNYQASSNGSFVIYQGSNGETVCRDATLAEGRAFQTSASSAGFHQINHLKNQTTLAAGNGSGEVPAGGGLTIVLRASSQLDQNPQAKAAFIAAAAKWEALIQDPITVVIDVDYGPTVFGISFPSGNILGLTATQELYYVGNYSDIRGRLISHASSPSEAALYNALPAGSVPTDLGNTSTVFVTSPILRALGGISPVASPDTEPYGGAPKIGFNSAFGFDFDPSDGITGNRTDFDAVAVHELGHVLGIGSEVGVRELNSSQPVSVTVWDLFRFRPATANLNTFGSAQRILSSGGLQVQFNGGPELGLSTGRPDGSGGDGNQASHWRDDLSVSANYLGIMDPSINRNTRETMTANDMNVIDSIGYTIVAAPTPTPTPTPTPTPVVNTVQFTSGTASTAETLNVTTKVDLLVTRTGNTSGAATVDYATTDATASERSDYMAALGTLRFVAGETSKTVSVFIVDDRYGEAPETFNVTLSNPIGCTLGSPAAVAVTINSDESVDGSNPLNDATFSSDFFVRQQYVDFFNREADAGGLAFWTNQLNQCTDSACRDIKRVNVSAAFFLSIEFQQTGYLVYKTYQAALNSGETLRLRQFLPDTQEIGRGIVIGQPGADQLLDQNKQRFFNDFVQRPSFVASYPVSMSAAEFVDKLNSNTYDPRNPGSGGALTQSERDALVSQLSGDPASVSLRAQTVRAVGENSMFSARQSNKAFVLMQYFGYLRRNPNDAPDADFGGYNFWLGKLNEFNGNFVNAEMVKAFLVAGEYKQRFGP
;
A
#
# COMPACT_ATOMS: atom_id res chain seq x y z
N MET A 1 -6.28 -70.34 28.13
CA MET A 1 -5.33 -70.08 29.24
C MET A 1 -5.32 -68.58 29.45
N THR A 2 -5.73 -67.91 30.53
CA THR A 2 -6.30 -68.25 31.85
C THR A 2 -7.03 -66.98 32.32
N ASN A 3 -8.23 -67.16 32.86
CA ASN A 3 -9.08 -66.21 33.63
C ASN A 3 -8.35 -65.83 34.98
N PRO A 4 -8.83 -64.97 35.93
CA PRO A 4 -10.18 -64.41 36.08
C PRO A 4 -10.39 -63.04 36.81
N ARG A 5 -11.69 -62.69 36.97
CA ARG A 5 -12.43 -61.98 38.08
C ARG A 5 -12.81 -60.51 37.80
N VAL A 6 -14.07 -60.13 37.53
CA VAL A 6 -15.40 -60.33 38.17
C VAL A 6 -15.63 -59.49 39.44
N ARG A 7 -16.58 -58.53 39.38
CA ARG A 7 -17.80 -58.35 40.25
C ARG A 7 -18.44 -56.96 40.02
N THR A 8 -19.59 -56.86 39.33
CA THR A 8 -21.00 -56.81 39.81
C THR A 8 -21.35 -55.60 40.70
N ARG A 9 -22.15 -54.63 40.21
CA ARG A 9 -23.64 -54.51 40.24
C ARG A 9 -24.17 -54.06 41.62
N VAL A 10 -25.02 -53.02 41.67
CA VAL A 10 -26.44 -53.05 42.12
C VAL A 10 -27.03 -51.62 42.07
N SER A 11 -28.23 -51.53 41.50
CA SER A 11 -29.17 -50.40 41.45
C SER A 11 -30.06 -50.31 42.69
N ARG A 12 -30.62 -49.13 43.03
CA ARG A 12 -32.08 -48.83 42.99
C ARG A 12 -32.52 -47.52 43.70
N THR A 13 -33.39 -46.77 43.02
CA THR A 13 -34.64 -46.05 43.48
C THR A 13 -34.54 -44.91 44.52
N GLN A 14 -35.36 -43.84 44.54
CA GLN A 14 -36.54 -43.39 43.80
C GLN A 14 -36.89 -41.91 44.17
N LYS A 15 -37.41 -41.15 43.19
CA LYS A 15 -38.64 -40.30 43.22
C LYS A 15 -38.67 -38.82 43.73
N TYR A 16 -39.45 -38.07 42.91
CA TYR A 16 -40.21 -36.79 43.07
C TYR A 16 -39.43 -35.46 42.90
N SER A 17 -39.89 -34.45 42.12
CA SER A 17 -40.96 -34.33 41.13
C SER A 17 -40.84 -33.01 40.33
N LYS A 18 -41.21 -33.07 39.04
CA LYS A 18 -41.88 -32.07 38.16
C LYS A 18 -41.31 -30.65 37.95
N ARG A 19 -41.50 -29.95 36.82
CA ARG A 19 -41.69 -30.19 35.36
C ARG A 19 -42.12 -28.84 34.72
N ILE A 20 -41.89 -28.68 33.40
CA ILE A 20 -42.60 -27.84 32.40
C ILE A 20 -42.01 -26.43 32.15
N TYR A 21 -41.85 -25.88 30.92
CA TYR A 21 -41.65 -26.35 29.53
C TYR A 21 -41.70 -25.07 28.62
N TRP A 22 -40.75 -24.91 27.67
CA TRP A 22 -40.91 -24.43 26.26
C TRP A 22 -41.39 -22.97 25.98
N SER A 23 -41.13 -22.26 24.86
CA SER A 23 -40.33 -22.38 23.62
C SER A 23 -40.53 -21.08 22.78
N ARG A 24 -39.53 -20.70 21.96
CA ARG A 24 -39.52 -20.00 20.64
C ARG A 24 -40.72 -19.13 20.16
N THR A 25 -40.42 -17.99 19.50
CA THR A 25 -40.82 -17.60 18.09
C THR A 25 -41.04 -16.06 17.86
N VAL A 26 -40.23 -15.45 16.97
CA VAL A 26 -40.51 -14.42 15.90
C VAL A 26 -40.91 -12.95 16.22
N LEU A 27 -39.98 -12.02 15.90
CA LEU A 27 -39.96 -10.95 14.87
C LEU A 27 -41.15 -9.95 14.61
N VAL A 28 -40.78 -8.64 14.63
CA VAL A 28 -41.23 -7.42 13.87
C VAL A 28 -42.47 -6.60 14.31
N ILE A 29 -42.31 -5.29 14.57
CA ILE A 29 -42.85 -4.11 13.81
C ILE A 29 -42.69 -2.76 14.57
N LEU A 30 -41.94 -1.85 13.93
CA LEU A 30 -42.00 -0.35 13.80
C LEU A 30 -42.28 0.61 14.99
N ALA A 31 -41.25 1.39 15.35
CA ALA A 31 -41.07 2.84 15.16
C ALA A 31 -42.22 3.88 15.39
N VAL A 32 -41.91 4.80 16.34
CA VAL A 32 -42.13 6.28 16.36
C VAL A 32 -43.49 6.87 16.82
N ALA A 33 -43.46 7.49 18.02
CA ALA A 33 -43.89 8.87 18.35
C ALA A 33 -43.67 9.09 19.87
N ALA A 34 -42.68 9.87 20.34
CA ALA A 34 -42.61 11.34 20.41
C ALA A 34 -42.61 11.82 21.90
N LEU A 35 -41.42 12.29 22.31
CA LEU A 35 -41.11 13.47 23.12
C LEU A 35 -41.89 13.84 24.41
N ALA A 36 -41.05 14.04 25.44
CA ALA A 36 -41.06 15.08 26.50
C ALA A 36 -41.85 14.82 27.79
N ALA A 37 -41.12 14.63 28.91
CA ALA A 37 -41.09 15.57 30.06
C ALA A 37 -40.25 15.07 31.27
N LEU A 38 -39.11 15.76 31.51
CA LEU A 38 -38.54 16.24 32.80
C LEU A 38 -37.97 15.24 33.86
N PRO A 39 -37.12 15.67 34.83
CA PRO A 39 -36.13 16.75 34.89
C PRO A 39 -34.74 16.33 35.48
N PHE A 40 -33.81 17.29 35.46
CA PHE A 40 -32.48 17.32 36.10
C PHE A 40 -32.41 16.83 37.56
N TYR A 41 -31.38 16.04 37.88
CA TYR A 41 -30.72 16.01 39.18
C TYR A 41 -29.21 16.08 38.97
N GLY A 42 -28.59 17.15 39.47
CA GLY A 42 -27.15 17.34 39.45
C GLY A 42 -26.43 16.36 40.37
N PHE A 43 -25.31 15.85 39.91
CA PHE A 43 -24.25 15.35 40.77
C PHE A 43 -23.07 16.32 40.67
N ALA A 44 -22.90 17.11 41.73
CA ALA A 44 -21.64 17.73 42.05
C ALA A 44 -20.59 16.62 42.22
N GLN A 45 -19.49 16.68 41.46
CA GLN A 45 -18.33 15.84 41.72
C GLN A 45 -17.67 16.31 43.02
N ASN A 46 -17.50 15.35 43.93
CA ASN A 46 -16.68 15.49 45.13
C ASN A 46 -15.22 15.76 44.72
N ASP A 47 -14.77 17.00 44.93
CA ASP A 47 -13.36 17.29 45.14
C ASP A 47 -12.93 16.70 46.48
N SER A 48 -12.24 15.57 46.43
CA SER A 48 -11.44 15.11 47.55
C SER A 48 -10.22 14.35 47.06
N ALA A 49 -9.11 15.09 46.99
CA ALA A 49 -7.73 14.63 47.12
C ALA A 49 -7.23 13.55 46.15
N ASN A 50 -6.87 13.98 44.94
CA ASN A 50 -5.82 13.34 44.15
C ASN A 50 -4.51 13.39 44.95
N GLN A 51 -4.13 12.29 45.61
CA GLN A 51 -2.72 12.00 45.77
C GLN A 51 -2.17 11.79 44.37
N ALA A 52 -1.49 12.81 43.83
CA ALA A 52 -0.82 12.72 42.55
C ALA A 52 0.08 11.47 42.57
N PRO A 53 -0.06 10.55 41.61
CA PRO A 53 0.93 9.52 41.43
C PRO A 53 2.33 10.14 41.31
N ASN A 54 3.38 9.42 41.72
CA ASN A 54 4.77 9.87 41.63
C ASN A 54 5.21 10.00 40.16
N TYR A 55 4.76 11.06 39.46
CA TYR A 55 5.25 11.42 38.14
C TYR A 55 6.63 12.03 38.28
N GLN A 56 7.60 11.47 37.55
CA GLN A 56 8.96 12.00 37.51
C GLN A 56 9.21 12.64 36.15
N ALA A 57 9.84 13.81 36.14
CA ALA A 57 10.25 14.46 34.90
C ALA A 57 11.28 13.60 34.15
N SER A 58 11.10 13.46 32.84
CA SER A 58 12.01 12.76 31.92
C SER A 58 12.75 13.76 31.04
N SER A 59 14.01 13.44 30.68
CA SER A 59 14.76 14.17 29.66
C SER A 59 14.79 13.45 28.29
N ASN A 60 13.98 12.39 28.11
CA ASN A 60 14.03 11.55 26.91
C ASN A 60 13.19 12.11 25.75
N GLY A 61 12.14 12.88 26.01
CA GLY A 61 11.32 13.50 24.97
C GLY A 61 11.97 14.75 24.36
N SER A 62 13.02 14.60 23.57
CA SER A 62 13.62 15.71 22.83
C SER A 62 14.03 15.27 21.44
N PHE A 63 13.81 16.12 20.45
CA PHE A 63 13.97 15.84 19.03
C PHE A 63 14.88 16.89 18.38
N VAL A 64 15.59 16.48 17.33
CA VAL A 64 16.47 17.34 16.54
C VAL A 64 16.09 17.19 15.08
N ILE A 65 15.86 18.33 14.43
CA ILE A 65 15.69 18.39 12.99
C ILE A 65 17.00 18.84 12.35
N TYR A 66 17.47 18.11 11.35
CA TYR A 66 18.73 18.39 10.67
C TYR A 66 18.61 18.25 9.16
N GLN A 67 19.57 18.83 8.45
CA GLN A 67 19.64 18.75 7.00
C GLN A 67 20.19 17.38 6.60
N GLY A 68 19.36 16.59 5.93
CA GLY A 68 19.75 15.32 5.32
C GLY A 68 20.74 15.50 4.16
N SER A 69 21.29 14.40 3.70
CA SER A 69 22.34 14.40 2.67
C SER A 69 21.86 14.92 1.31
N ASN A 70 20.55 14.87 1.03
CA ASN A 70 19.96 15.34 -0.22
C ASN A 70 19.33 16.75 -0.04
N GLY A 71 19.54 17.40 1.11
CA GLY A 71 19.04 18.74 1.42
C GLY A 71 17.64 18.76 2.05
N GLU A 72 17.02 17.60 2.21
CA GLU A 72 15.77 17.37 2.93
C GLU A 72 15.90 17.69 4.43
N THR A 73 14.75 17.87 5.08
CA THR A 73 14.63 18.14 6.51
C THR A 73 14.27 16.82 7.19
N VAL A 74 15.14 16.29 8.06
CA VAL A 74 14.97 14.97 8.71
C VAL A 74 14.90 15.13 10.22
N CYS A 75 14.06 14.34 10.89
CA CYS A 75 13.92 14.32 12.34
C CYS A 75 14.54 13.07 12.99
N ARG A 76 15.14 13.24 14.17
CA ARG A 76 15.63 12.16 15.04
C ARG A 76 15.46 12.54 16.51
N ASP A 77 15.62 11.58 17.42
CA ASP A 77 15.77 11.92 18.84
C ASP A 77 17.05 12.70 19.08
N ALA A 78 16.95 13.67 19.98
CA ALA A 78 18.10 14.36 20.54
C ALA A 78 18.93 13.35 21.35
N THR A 79 20.24 13.41 21.20
CA THR A 79 21.13 12.71 22.14
C THR A 79 20.90 13.26 23.55
N LEU A 80 21.16 12.45 24.58
CA LEU A 80 21.04 12.89 25.98
C LEU A 80 21.85 14.17 26.27
N ALA A 81 22.95 14.42 25.55
CA ALA A 81 23.74 15.64 25.68
C ALA A 81 23.03 16.85 25.04
N GLU A 82 22.50 16.69 23.82
CA GLU A 82 21.73 17.72 23.13
C GLU A 82 20.46 18.08 23.91
N GLY A 83 19.68 17.07 24.33
CA GLY A 83 18.46 17.27 25.13
C GLY A 83 18.75 17.99 26.44
N ARG A 84 19.78 17.58 27.20
CA ARG A 84 20.19 18.29 28.42
C ARG A 84 20.65 19.71 28.16
N ALA A 85 21.49 19.94 27.14
CA ALA A 85 21.95 21.29 26.80
C ALA A 85 20.76 22.21 26.44
N PHE A 86 19.81 21.69 25.67
CA PHE A 86 18.63 22.41 25.25
C PHE A 86 17.66 22.69 26.41
N GLN A 87 17.42 21.72 27.28
CA GLN A 87 16.57 21.88 28.47
C GLN A 87 17.18 22.80 29.52
N THR A 88 18.51 22.90 29.62
CA THR A 88 19.23 23.76 30.59
C THR A 88 19.43 25.21 30.13
N SER A 89 19.00 25.56 28.91
CA SER A 89 19.08 26.91 28.34
C SER A 89 18.19 27.94 29.07
N ALA A 90 18.58 29.22 28.99
CA ALA A 90 18.24 30.35 29.87
C ALA A 90 16.80 30.45 30.41
N SER A 91 16.66 31.07 31.58
CA SER A 91 15.37 31.35 32.25
C SER A 91 14.32 31.94 31.30
N SER A 92 13.05 31.57 31.47
CA SER A 92 11.89 32.16 30.76
C SER A 92 11.69 33.67 30.98
N ALA A 93 12.60 34.32 31.72
CA ALA A 93 12.64 35.76 31.91
C ALA A 93 12.73 36.50 30.56
N GLY A 94 11.70 37.31 30.24
CA GLY A 94 11.60 38.09 29.01
C GLY A 94 10.75 37.45 27.91
N PHE A 95 10.21 36.25 28.13
CA PHE A 95 9.30 35.62 27.20
C PHE A 95 7.91 36.24 27.36
N HIS A 96 7.19 36.38 26.26
CA HIS A 96 5.84 36.93 26.29
C HIS A 96 4.95 36.23 25.27
N GLN A 97 3.65 36.26 25.56
CA GLN A 97 2.66 35.57 24.76
C GLN A 97 2.44 36.24 23.40
N ILE A 98 2.36 35.44 22.34
CA ILE A 98 2.24 35.92 20.95
C ILE A 98 0.97 35.48 20.21
N ASN A 99 0.16 34.58 20.76
CA ASN A 99 -1.01 34.02 20.09
C ASN A 99 -2.30 34.87 20.22
N HIS A 100 -3.43 34.33 19.75
CA HIS A 100 -4.74 34.99 19.65
C HIS A 100 -5.33 35.49 20.99
N LEU A 101 -4.79 35.07 22.13
CA LEU A 101 -5.31 35.37 23.46
C LEU A 101 -4.75 36.68 24.07
N LYS A 102 -3.87 37.39 23.38
CA LYS A 102 -3.20 38.63 23.85
C LYS A 102 -4.14 39.78 24.24
N ASN A 103 -5.39 39.76 23.77
CA ASN A 103 -6.40 40.80 24.02
C ASN A 103 -7.44 40.44 25.10
N GLN A 104 -7.34 39.28 25.75
CA GLN A 104 -8.26 38.93 26.85
C GLN A 104 -7.85 39.69 28.13
N THR A 105 -8.73 40.55 28.63
CA THR A 105 -8.49 41.51 29.73
C THR A 105 -8.10 40.89 31.08
N THR A 106 -8.19 39.57 31.24
CA THR A 106 -7.76 38.83 32.44
C THR A 106 -6.29 38.41 32.44
N LEU A 107 -5.59 38.46 31.30
CA LEU A 107 -4.19 38.01 31.16
C LEU A 107 -3.17 39.16 31.18
N ALA A 108 -3.63 40.42 31.17
CA ALA A 108 -2.78 41.59 30.97
C ALA A 108 -2.00 42.05 32.22
N ALA A 109 -1.97 41.29 33.31
CA ALA A 109 -1.34 41.70 34.56
C ALA A 109 -0.29 40.68 35.06
N GLY A 110 0.95 40.83 34.58
CA GLY A 110 2.16 40.32 35.25
C GLY A 110 2.81 39.10 34.61
N ASN A 111 4.15 39.16 34.48
CA ASN A 111 5.10 38.08 34.14
C ASN A 111 4.48 36.71 33.84
N GLY A 112 4.17 36.41 32.58
CA GLY A 112 4.20 35.07 31.94
C GLY A 112 3.59 33.83 32.62
N SER A 113 2.92 33.96 33.77
CA SER A 113 2.54 32.86 34.67
C SER A 113 1.07 32.91 35.11
N GLY A 114 0.25 33.74 34.46
CA GLY A 114 -1.19 33.78 34.71
C GLY A 114 -1.88 32.59 34.03
N GLU A 115 -2.58 31.77 34.81
CA GLU A 115 -3.42 30.67 34.30
C GLU A 115 -4.39 31.19 33.24
N VAL A 116 -4.26 30.72 31.99
CA VAL A 116 -5.29 30.90 30.97
C VAL A 116 -6.39 29.87 31.27
N PRO A 117 -7.65 30.28 31.49
CA PRO A 117 -8.74 29.33 31.65
C PRO A 117 -8.84 28.44 30.41
N ALA A 118 -9.01 27.14 30.60
CA ALA A 118 -9.33 26.26 29.49
C ALA A 118 -10.57 26.77 28.73
N GLY A 119 -10.42 27.00 27.42
CA GLY A 119 -11.55 27.28 26.54
C GLY A 119 -12.43 26.03 26.35
N GLY A 120 -13.39 26.09 25.43
CA GLY A 120 -14.19 24.91 25.05
C GLY A 120 -13.44 23.84 24.23
N GLY A 121 -12.10 23.87 24.21
CA GLY A 121 -11.19 23.04 23.40
C GLY A 121 -9.72 23.35 23.71
N LEU A 122 -8.79 22.75 22.94
CA LEU A 122 -7.35 22.91 23.15
C LEU A 122 -6.94 24.36 22.96
N THR A 123 -6.12 24.86 23.89
CA THR A 123 -5.49 26.17 23.83
C THR A 123 -3.97 26.02 23.91
N ILE A 124 -3.24 26.50 22.89
CA ILE A 124 -1.78 26.49 22.84
C ILE A 124 -1.26 27.91 23.06
N VAL A 125 -0.73 28.17 24.26
CA VAL A 125 -0.11 29.44 24.63
C VAL A 125 1.36 29.45 24.20
N LEU A 126 1.64 30.11 23.09
CA LEU A 126 2.99 30.33 22.60
C LEU A 126 3.65 31.52 23.32
N ARG A 127 4.80 31.28 23.96
CA ARG A 127 5.65 32.32 24.57
C ARG A 127 6.91 32.51 23.75
N ALA A 128 7.07 33.67 23.13
CA ALA A 128 8.18 33.97 22.24
C ALA A 128 9.40 34.51 22.99
N SER A 129 10.58 34.09 22.55
CA SER A 129 11.83 34.74 22.88
C SER A 129 11.94 36.15 22.23
N SER A 130 12.90 36.94 22.71
CA SER A 130 13.26 38.23 22.10
C SER A 130 13.91 38.11 20.69
N GLN A 131 14.44 36.94 20.32
CA GLN A 131 14.97 36.70 18.97
C GLN A 131 13.83 36.48 17.97
N LEU A 132 12.84 35.67 18.35
CA LEU A 132 11.65 35.45 17.53
C LEU A 132 10.86 36.74 17.31
N ASP A 133 10.89 37.67 18.27
CA ASP A 133 10.24 38.98 18.12
C ASP A 133 10.70 39.79 16.92
N GLN A 134 11.96 39.63 16.55
CA GLN A 134 12.58 40.34 15.44
C GLN A 134 12.18 39.73 14.09
N ASN A 135 11.45 38.60 14.11
CA ASN A 135 11.08 37.81 12.94
C ASN A 135 9.55 37.65 12.84
N PRO A 136 8.84 38.64 12.29
CA PRO A 136 7.37 38.63 12.25
C PRO A 136 6.78 37.49 11.42
N GLN A 137 7.47 37.03 10.36
CA GLN A 137 7.03 35.93 9.50
C GLN A 137 7.08 34.58 10.25
N ALA A 138 8.20 34.25 10.89
CA ALA A 138 8.33 33.05 11.73
C ALA A 138 7.32 33.06 12.88
N LYS A 139 7.12 34.23 13.51
CA LYS A 139 6.12 34.40 14.57
C LYS A 139 4.71 34.10 14.08
N ALA A 140 4.31 34.63 12.92
CA ALA A 140 2.99 34.38 12.35
C ALA A 140 2.81 32.89 11.99
N ALA A 141 3.84 32.25 11.44
CA ALA A 141 3.80 30.84 11.08
C ALA A 141 3.66 29.92 12.30
N PHE A 142 4.36 30.21 13.41
CA PHE A 142 4.14 29.49 14.68
C PHE A 142 2.69 29.60 15.19
N ILE A 143 2.10 30.80 15.12
CA ILE A 143 0.70 31.02 15.51
C ILE A 143 -0.25 30.23 14.62
N ALA A 144 0.00 30.21 13.31
CA ALA A 144 -0.79 29.44 12.35
C ALA A 144 -0.68 27.93 12.59
N ALA A 145 0.51 27.42 12.89
CA ALA A 145 0.74 26.01 13.22
C ALA A 145 -0.01 25.59 14.49
N ALA A 146 0.03 26.42 15.54
CA ALA A 146 -0.73 26.17 16.77
C ALA A 146 -2.24 26.15 16.50
N ALA A 147 -2.76 27.12 15.74
CA ALA A 147 -4.19 27.22 15.43
C ALA A 147 -4.76 25.97 14.72
N LYS A 148 -3.93 25.25 13.95
CA LYS A 148 -4.36 23.99 13.31
C LYS A 148 -4.66 22.89 14.31
N TRP A 149 -3.83 22.75 15.35
CA TRP A 149 -4.07 21.78 16.42
C TRP A 149 -5.22 22.22 17.32
N GLU A 150 -5.31 23.51 17.66
CA GLU A 150 -6.43 24.09 18.43
C GLU A 150 -7.79 23.90 17.75
N ALA A 151 -7.83 23.96 16.40
CA ALA A 151 -9.06 23.76 15.64
C ALA A 151 -9.57 22.30 15.64
N LEU A 152 -8.71 21.33 16.00
CA LEU A 152 -9.00 19.91 15.88
C LEU A 152 -9.29 19.26 17.24
N ILE A 153 -8.58 19.65 18.30
CA ILE A 153 -8.68 19.01 19.61
C ILE A 153 -9.71 19.73 20.48
N GLN A 154 -10.72 18.99 20.93
CA GLN A 154 -11.84 19.47 21.75
C GLN A 154 -11.57 19.41 23.25
N ASP A 155 -10.46 18.82 23.68
CA ASP A 155 -10.13 18.76 25.10
C ASP A 155 -9.91 20.15 25.67
N PRO A 156 -10.65 20.53 26.72
CA PRO A 156 -10.54 21.85 27.32
C PRO A 156 -9.27 21.91 28.19
N ILE A 157 -8.12 21.96 27.54
CA ILE A 157 -6.81 22.03 28.17
C ILE A 157 -6.01 23.21 27.61
N THR A 158 -5.08 23.71 28.42
CA THR A 158 -4.09 24.70 27.99
C THR A 158 -2.70 24.10 28.05
N VAL A 159 -1.95 24.25 26.96
CA VAL A 159 -0.54 23.88 26.85
C VAL A 159 0.27 25.15 26.63
N VAL A 160 1.30 25.38 27.43
CA VAL A 160 2.20 26.53 27.29
C VAL A 160 3.49 26.04 26.64
N ILE A 161 3.90 26.66 25.54
CA ILE A 161 5.08 26.26 24.75
C ILE A 161 5.99 27.48 24.54
N ASP A 162 7.25 27.32 24.88
CA ASP A 162 8.31 28.30 24.63
C ASP A 162 8.83 28.16 23.21
N VAL A 163 8.81 29.24 22.43
CA VAL A 163 9.20 29.21 21.01
C VAL A 163 10.31 30.21 20.67
N ASP A 164 11.24 29.80 19.80
CA ASP A 164 12.37 30.60 19.37
C ASP A 164 12.68 30.49 17.87
N TYR A 165 13.25 31.55 17.31
CA TYR A 165 13.80 31.59 15.96
C TYR A 165 14.95 32.58 15.91
N GLY A 166 16.16 32.09 15.62
CA GLY A 166 17.36 32.92 15.61
C GLY A 166 18.65 32.15 15.32
N PRO A 167 19.81 32.84 15.34
CA PRO A 167 21.12 32.20 15.17
C PRO A 167 21.56 31.37 16.38
N THR A 168 20.86 31.54 17.50
CA THR A 168 20.96 30.71 18.70
C THR A 168 19.57 30.20 19.07
N VAL A 169 19.51 29.11 19.82
CA VAL A 169 18.26 28.55 20.30
C VAL A 169 18.19 28.72 21.81
N PHE A 170 17.28 29.54 22.30
CA PHE A 170 17.16 29.93 23.71
C PHE A 170 18.49 30.40 24.34
N GLY A 171 19.30 31.11 23.54
CA GLY A 171 20.59 31.66 23.97
C GLY A 171 21.77 30.68 23.95
N ILE A 172 21.57 29.43 23.52
CA ILE A 172 22.66 28.47 23.28
C ILE A 172 22.92 28.33 21.77
N SER A 173 24.18 28.16 21.38
CA SER A 173 24.52 27.86 20.00
C SER A 173 23.97 26.49 19.60
N PHE A 174 23.51 26.37 18.34
CA PHE A 174 23.13 25.08 17.80
C PHE A 174 24.30 24.09 17.86
N PRO A 175 24.08 22.80 18.23
CA PRO A 175 25.15 21.83 18.39
C PRO A 175 25.98 21.58 17.12
N SER A 176 25.41 21.83 15.94
CA SER A 176 26.11 21.78 14.66
C SER A 176 25.47 22.73 13.64
N GLY A 177 26.22 23.08 12.60
CA GLY A 177 25.73 23.93 11.50
C GLY A 177 24.66 23.29 10.61
N ASN A 178 24.41 21.98 10.75
CA ASN A 178 23.42 21.24 9.98
C ASN A 178 22.07 21.06 10.71
N ILE A 179 21.93 21.58 11.94
CA ILE A 179 20.69 21.48 12.71
C ILE A 179 19.77 22.65 12.38
N LEU A 180 18.57 22.34 11.87
CA LEU A 180 17.52 23.28 11.52
C LEU A 180 16.67 23.66 12.73
N GLY A 181 16.46 22.75 13.67
CA GLY A 181 15.61 23.00 14.83
C GLY A 181 15.76 21.95 15.92
N LEU A 182 15.24 22.30 17.10
CA LEU A 182 15.15 21.40 18.25
C LEU A 182 13.80 21.54 18.93
N THR A 183 13.30 20.41 19.41
CA THR A 183 12.08 20.32 20.20
C THR A 183 12.34 19.57 21.50
N ALA A 184 11.80 20.06 22.60
CA ALA A 184 11.76 19.37 23.88
C ALA A 184 10.33 19.32 24.35
N THR A 185 9.89 18.12 24.70
CA THR A 185 8.58 17.87 25.28
C THR A 185 8.71 17.84 26.81
N GLN A 186 7.59 18.05 27.50
CA GLN A 186 7.50 17.83 28.94
C GLN A 186 6.95 16.42 29.17
N GLU A 187 7.84 15.44 29.13
CA GLU A 187 7.49 14.03 29.27
C GLU A 187 7.59 13.56 30.73
N LEU A 188 6.58 12.82 31.16
CA LEU A 188 6.46 12.27 32.50
C LEU A 188 6.67 10.76 32.46
N TYR A 189 7.61 10.31 33.27
CA TYR A 189 7.92 8.91 33.47
C TYR A 189 7.06 8.31 34.57
N TYR A 190 6.37 7.21 34.27
CA TYR A 190 5.43 6.58 35.20
C TYR A 190 5.68 5.08 35.36
N VAL A 191 6.50 4.74 36.35
CA VAL A 191 6.87 3.36 36.67
C VAL A 191 5.70 2.63 37.32
N GLY A 192 5.36 1.45 36.77
CA GLY A 192 4.47 0.50 37.43
C GLY A 192 2.97 0.81 37.37
N ASN A 193 2.56 1.86 36.65
CA ASN A 193 1.20 2.40 36.71
C ASN A 193 0.51 2.57 35.35
N TYR A 194 0.90 1.78 34.36
CA TYR A 194 0.15 1.67 33.10
C TYR A 194 -1.37 1.47 33.28
N SER A 195 -1.81 0.76 34.33
CA SER A 195 -3.23 0.55 34.62
C SER A 195 -4.02 1.84 34.91
N ASP A 196 -3.37 2.86 35.49
CA ASP A 196 -3.98 4.19 35.69
C ASP A 196 -4.18 4.89 34.34
N ILE A 197 -3.15 4.90 33.48
CA ILE A 197 -3.27 5.47 32.13
C ILE A 197 -4.36 4.77 31.31
N ARG A 198 -4.42 3.43 31.36
CA ARG A 198 -5.51 2.65 30.73
C ARG A 198 -6.87 3.03 31.29
N GLY A 199 -6.99 3.15 32.61
CA GLY A 199 -8.25 3.54 33.26
C GLY A 199 -8.74 4.91 32.80
N ARG A 200 -7.80 5.85 32.65
CA ARG A 200 -8.08 7.20 32.16
C ARG A 200 -8.50 7.22 30.70
N LEU A 201 -7.77 6.52 29.82
CA LEU A 201 -8.17 6.33 28.42
C LEU A 201 -9.61 5.81 28.33
N ILE A 202 -9.94 4.74 29.05
CA ILE A 202 -11.30 4.17 29.08
C ILE A 202 -12.34 5.20 29.56
N SER A 203 -12.02 5.97 30.61
CA SER A 203 -12.95 6.98 31.14
C SER A 203 -13.12 8.19 30.24
N HIS A 204 -12.10 8.47 29.42
CA HIS A 204 -12.04 9.62 28.52
C HIS A 204 -12.56 9.30 27.12
N ALA A 205 -12.76 8.01 26.78
CA ALA A 205 -13.24 7.58 25.47
C ALA A 205 -14.45 8.40 24.99
N SER A 206 -14.25 9.08 23.86
CA SER A 206 -15.22 9.98 23.23
C SER A 206 -16.27 9.22 22.39
N SER A 207 -15.98 7.95 22.04
CA SER A 207 -16.87 7.11 21.24
C SER A 207 -16.97 5.65 21.74
N PRO A 208 -18.04 4.91 21.39
CA PRO A 208 -18.14 3.49 21.71
C PRO A 208 -17.01 2.63 21.10
N SER A 209 -16.51 3.00 19.92
CA SER A 209 -15.42 2.29 19.25
C SER A 209 -14.11 2.47 20.00
N GLU A 210 -13.82 3.69 20.41
CA GLU A 210 -12.66 4.05 21.21
C GLU A 210 -12.73 3.39 22.60
N ALA A 211 -13.90 3.43 23.24
CA ALA A 211 -14.14 2.74 24.50
C ALA A 211 -13.89 1.23 24.36
N ALA A 212 -14.34 0.60 23.27
CA ALA A 212 -14.09 -0.82 23.01
C ALA A 212 -12.59 -1.12 22.82
N LEU A 213 -11.89 -0.26 22.07
CA LEU A 213 -10.45 -0.38 21.84
C LEU A 213 -9.65 -0.24 23.14
N TYR A 214 -9.93 0.78 23.95
CA TYR A 214 -9.26 0.97 25.23
C TYR A 214 -9.61 -0.12 26.25
N ASN A 215 -10.85 -0.62 26.25
CA ASN A 215 -11.20 -1.77 27.09
C ASN A 215 -10.44 -3.04 26.68
N ALA A 216 -10.14 -3.20 25.39
CA ALA A 216 -9.34 -4.32 24.89
C ALA A 216 -7.85 -4.23 25.27
N LEU A 217 -7.34 -3.08 25.72
CA LEU A 217 -5.97 -2.97 26.23
C LEU A 217 -5.71 -3.91 27.42
N PRO A 218 -4.49 -4.45 27.58
CA PRO A 218 -4.10 -5.30 28.71
C PRO A 218 -4.40 -4.65 30.07
N ALA A 219 -4.91 -5.39 31.06
CA ALA A 219 -5.36 -4.76 32.30
C ALA A 219 -4.24 -4.33 33.29
N GLY A 220 -3.05 -4.93 33.22
CA GLY A 220 -2.00 -4.74 34.23
C GLY A 220 -0.61 -4.41 33.67
N SER A 221 -0.14 -5.17 32.68
CA SER A 221 1.13 -4.93 32.00
C SER A 221 0.96 -5.10 30.50
N VAL A 222 1.65 -4.28 29.72
CA VAL A 222 1.71 -4.34 28.27
C VAL A 222 2.68 -5.45 27.84
N PRO A 223 2.22 -6.46 27.07
CA PRO A 223 3.12 -7.41 26.45
C PRO A 223 3.93 -6.72 25.36
N THR A 224 5.25 -6.89 25.39
CA THR A 224 6.16 -6.39 24.34
C THR A 224 7.06 -7.52 23.84
N ASP A 225 7.72 -7.31 22.72
CA ASP A 225 8.77 -8.20 22.20
C ASP A 225 10.05 -8.22 23.05
N LEU A 226 10.22 -7.25 23.96
CA LEU A 226 11.34 -7.18 24.91
C LEU A 226 10.96 -7.62 26.34
N GLY A 227 9.74 -8.13 26.52
CA GLY A 227 9.18 -8.56 27.81
C GLY A 227 8.06 -7.64 28.31
N ASN A 228 7.23 -8.14 29.22
CA ASN A 228 6.10 -7.36 29.71
C ASN A 228 6.58 -6.14 30.51
N THR A 229 5.89 -5.01 30.36
CA THR A 229 6.14 -3.80 31.14
C THR A 229 4.85 -3.17 31.64
N SER A 230 4.89 -2.53 32.81
CA SER A 230 3.84 -1.62 33.30
C SER A 230 4.34 -0.18 33.39
N THR A 231 5.53 0.09 32.85
CA THR A 231 6.16 1.41 32.78
C THR A 231 5.72 2.11 31.51
N VAL A 232 5.22 3.33 31.65
CA VAL A 232 4.74 4.16 30.53
C VAL A 232 5.32 5.58 30.61
N PHE A 233 5.69 6.13 29.46
CA PHE A 233 5.96 7.56 29.27
C PHE A 233 4.71 8.25 28.72
N VAL A 234 4.37 9.41 29.28
CA VAL A 234 3.22 10.22 28.86
C VAL A 234 3.60 11.70 28.87
N THR A 235 3.26 12.44 27.82
CA THR A 235 3.50 13.88 27.81
C THR A 235 2.49 14.60 28.71
N SER A 236 2.88 15.73 29.28
CA SER A 236 1.97 16.50 30.11
C SER A 236 0.68 16.92 29.39
N PRO A 237 0.67 17.26 28.07
CA PRO A 237 -0.58 17.52 27.35
C PRO A 237 -1.55 16.33 27.32
N ILE A 238 -1.09 15.10 27.03
CA ILE A 238 -1.96 13.89 27.09
C ILE A 238 -2.49 13.71 28.51
N LEU A 239 -1.63 13.87 29.52
CA LEU A 239 -2.05 13.67 30.90
C LEU A 239 -3.07 14.74 31.36
N ARG A 240 -3.05 15.95 30.79
CA ARG A 240 -4.10 16.97 31.01
C ARG A 240 -5.41 16.55 30.37
N ALA A 241 -5.39 16.12 29.11
CA ALA A 241 -6.60 15.66 28.40
C ALA A 241 -7.27 14.50 29.17
N LEU A 242 -6.46 13.56 29.65
CA LEU A 242 -6.88 12.42 30.46
C LEU A 242 -7.19 12.74 31.93
N GLY A 243 -7.19 14.02 32.32
CA GLY A 243 -7.53 14.48 33.68
C GLY A 243 -6.58 13.99 34.78
N GLY A 244 -5.33 13.67 34.45
CA GLY A 244 -4.29 13.22 35.38
C GLY A 244 -3.58 14.34 36.11
N ILE A 245 -3.48 15.52 35.48
CA ILE A 245 -2.95 16.75 36.06
C ILE A 245 -3.87 17.94 35.69
N SER A 246 -3.62 19.12 36.26
CA SER A 246 -4.45 20.32 36.03
C SER A 246 -4.71 20.56 34.53
N PRO A 247 -5.93 20.85 34.06
CA PRO A 247 -6.19 21.12 32.64
C PRO A 247 -5.46 22.37 32.13
N VAL A 248 -5.04 23.27 33.02
CA VAL A 248 -4.27 24.47 32.67
C VAL A 248 -2.80 24.27 33.02
N ALA A 249 -1.91 24.41 32.02
CA ALA A 249 -0.48 24.32 32.22
C ALA A 249 0.09 25.51 32.98
N SER A 250 0.83 25.23 34.05
CA SER A 250 1.65 26.20 34.78
C SER A 250 3.11 25.73 34.85
N PRO A 251 3.78 25.57 33.70
CA PRO A 251 5.03 24.79 33.61
C PRO A 251 6.21 25.39 34.39
N ASP A 252 6.18 26.69 34.68
CA ASP A 252 7.25 27.33 35.47
C ASP A 252 7.12 27.06 36.98
N THR A 253 5.95 26.58 37.43
CA THR A 253 5.65 26.33 38.85
C THR A 253 5.32 24.87 39.16
N GLU A 254 4.99 24.09 38.14
CA GLU A 254 4.70 22.67 38.28
C GLU A 254 5.99 21.86 38.55
N PRO A 255 5.92 20.77 39.33
CA PRO A 255 7.11 19.99 39.73
C PRO A 255 7.68 19.10 38.62
N TYR A 256 7.27 19.33 37.36
CA TYR A 256 7.47 18.43 36.22
C TYR A 256 8.57 18.91 35.25
N GLY A 257 9.29 19.97 35.59
CA GLY A 257 10.28 20.60 34.72
C GLY A 257 9.70 21.75 33.90
N GLY A 258 10.55 22.45 33.15
CA GLY A 258 10.14 23.63 32.37
C GLY A 258 9.14 23.33 31.25
N ALA A 259 8.62 24.39 30.63
CA ALA A 259 7.70 24.27 29.50
C ALA A 259 8.34 23.49 28.34
N PRO A 260 7.53 22.79 27.52
CA PRO A 260 7.96 22.35 26.20
C PRO A 260 8.58 23.50 25.41
N LYS A 261 9.61 23.20 24.63
CA LYS A 261 10.39 24.19 23.86
C LYS A 261 10.46 23.77 22.40
N ILE A 262 10.25 24.71 21.46
CA ILE A 262 10.52 24.52 20.02
C ILE A 262 11.36 25.68 19.52
N GLY A 263 12.49 25.42 18.88
CA GLY A 263 13.35 26.48 18.38
C GLY A 263 13.98 26.17 17.03
N PHE A 264 13.98 27.14 16.13
CA PHE A 264 14.50 26.98 14.77
C PHE A 264 15.70 27.89 14.48
N ASN A 265 16.61 27.39 13.66
CA ASN A 265 17.86 28.04 13.29
C ASN A 265 17.65 28.99 12.11
N SER A 266 17.80 30.28 12.34
CA SER A 266 17.60 31.31 11.31
C SER A 266 18.67 31.31 10.20
N ALA A 267 19.71 30.47 10.31
CA ALA A 267 20.70 30.29 9.25
C ALA A 267 20.15 29.52 8.03
N PHE A 268 18.98 28.88 8.15
CA PHE A 268 18.37 28.09 7.09
C PHE A 268 17.26 28.85 6.35
N GLY A 269 17.13 28.54 5.05
CA GLY A 269 16.10 29.11 4.18
C GLY A 269 14.74 28.48 4.41
N PHE A 270 13.89 29.16 5.17
CA PHE A 270 12.51 28.78 5.40
C PHE A 270 11.53 29.57 4.53
N ASP A 271 10.49 28.90 4.05
CA ASP A 271 9.30 29.53 3.49
C ASP A 271 8.24 29.66 4.59
N PHE A 272 7.66 30.84 4.73
CA PHE A 272 6.73 31.16 5.83
C PHE A 272 5.29 31.37 5.33
N ASP A 273 5.07 31.37 4.01
CA ASP A 273 3.75 31.56 3.42
C ASP A 273 3.44 30.43 2.45
N PRO A 274 2.85 29.32 2.92
CA PRO A 274 2.56 28.18 2.06
C PRO A 274 1.41 28.44 1.04
N SER A 275 0.81 29.64 1.04
CA SER A 275 -0.32 29.96 0.16
C SER A 275 0.08 30.34 -1.27
N ASP A 276 1.35 30.72 -1.49
CA ASP A 276 1.89 31.04 -2.81
C ASP A 276 2.72 29.89 -3.43
N GLY A 277 2.74 28.74 -2.76
CA GLY A 277 3.61 27.60 -3.06
C GLY A 277 4.76 27.53 -2.04
N ILE A 278 5.74 26.66 -2.28
CA ILE A 278 6.97 26.64 -1.49
C ILE A 278 8.11 26.97 -2.44
N THR A 279 8.90 28.00 -2.13
CA THR A 279 9.98 28.46 -3.00
C THR A 279 11.05 27.37 -3.16
N GLY A 280 11.54 27.18 -4.39
CA GLY A 280 12.37 26.04 -4.84
C GLY A 280 13.46 25.47 -3.92
N ASN A 281 14.16 26.29 -3.12
CA ASN A 281 15.23 25.83 -2.23
C ASN A 281 14.93 25.99 -0.74
N ARG A 282 13.67 26.26 -0.38
CA ARG A 282 13.24 26.51 0.99
C ARG A 282 12.45 25.35 1.57
N THR A 283 12.50 25.24 2.88
CA THR A 283 11.68 24.31 3.67
C THR A 283 10.40 25.03 4.11
N ASP A 284 9.25 24.37 3.98
CA ASP A 284 7.97 24.87 4.51
C ASP A 284 8.02 24.95 6.05
N PHE A 285 8.11 26.17 6.59
CA PHE A 285 8.17 26.37 8.04
C PHE A 285 6.86 25.99 8.73
N ASP A 286 5.73 26.23 8.08
CA ASP A 286 4.42 25.93 8.62
C ASP A 286 4.24 24.41 8.78
N ALA A 287 4.66 23.62 7.78
CA ALA A 287 4.66 22.16 7.88
C ALA A 287 5.56 21.64 9.01
N VAL A 288 6.81 22.11 9.09
CA VAL A 288 7.77 21.67 10.11
C VAL A 288 7.31 22.09 11.52
N ALA A 289 6.76 23.30 11.68
CA ALA A 289 6.23 23.73 12.98
C ALA A 289 5.02 22.91 13.43
N VAL A 290 4.13 22.50 12.51
CA VAL A 290 3.00 21.60 12.82
C VAL A 290 3.51 20.23 13.25
N HIS A 291 4.54 19.70 12.59
CA HIS A 291 5.20 18.44 12.91
C HIS A 291 5.78 18.46 14.33
N GLU A 292 6.58 19.47 14.67
CA GLU A 292 7.19 19.59 16.00
C GLU A 292 6.15 19.75 17.12
N LEU A 293 5.04 20.43 16.85
CA LEU A 293 3.90 20.48 17.77
C LEU A 293 3.27 19.10 17.98
N GLY A 294 3.26 18.22 16.98
CA GLY A 294 2.82 16.83 17.11
C GLY A 294 3.64 16.06 18.15
N HIS A 295 4.97 16.23 18.16
CA HIS A 295 5.83 15.66 19.20
C HIS A 295 5.50 16.20 20.60
N VAL A 296 5.29 17.51 20.74
CA VAL A 296 4.86 18.11 22.03
C VAL A 296 3.53 17.52 22.51
N LEU A 297 2.59 17.27 21.58
CA LEU A 297 1.28 16.70 21.88
C LEU A 297 1.35 15.19 22.17
N GLY A 298 2.48 14.51 21.98
CA GLY A 298 2.73 13.16 22.47
C GLY A 298 2.92 12.09 21.41
N ILE A 299 3.22 12.49 20.17
CA ILE A 299 3.72 11.58 19.13
C ILE A 299 5.19 11.28 19.42
N GLY A 300 5.47 10.16 20.07
CA GLY A 300 6.81 9.69 20.44
C GLY A 300 6.88 8.17 20.47
N SER A 301 8.07 7.57 20.57
CA SER A 301 8.21 6.10 20.62
C SER A 301 9.45 5.65 21.39
N GLU A 302 9.33 4.55 22.13
CA GLU A 302 10.42 3.90 22.87
C GLU A 302 11.12 2.78 22.05
N VAL A 303 10.75 2.61 20.78
CA VAL A 303 11.39 1.63 19.88
C VAL A 303 12.88 1.89 19.79
N GLY A 304 13.69 0.84 19.93
CA GLY A 304 15.14 0.91 19.76
C GLY A 304 15.92 1.52 20.93
N VAL A 305 15.24 2.12 21.93
CA VAL A 305 15.90 2.74 23.09
C VAL A 305 16.78 1.74 23.86
N ARG A 306 16.28 0.53 24.13
CA ARG A 306 17.04 -0.51 24.83
C ARG A 306 18.19 -1.11 24.02
N GLU A 307 18.13 -1.00 22.70
CA GLU A 307 19.24 -1.42 21.84
C GLU A 307 20.41 -0.44 21.91
N LEU A 308 20.12 0.86 22.04
CA LEU A 308 21.13 1.90 22.25
C LEU A 308 21.63 1.94 23.69
N ASN A 309 20.76 1.65 24.67
CA ASN A 309 21.12 1.59 26.08
C ASN A 309 20.41 0.43 26.79
N SER A 310 21.12 -0.70 26.91
CA SER A 310 20.59 -1.92 27.52
C SER A 310 20.21 -1.80 29.00
N SER A 311 20.69 -0.75 29.68
CA SER A 311 20.38 -0.45 31.08
C SER A 311 19.04 0.26 31.26
N GLN A 312 18.43 0.78 30.19
CA GLN A 312 17.09 1.35 30.26
C GLN A 312 16.05 0.24 30.54
N PRO A 313 15.04 0.51 31.39
CA PRO A 313 13.93 -0.41 31.58
C PRO A 313 13.12 -0.55 30.28
N VAL A 314 12.36 -1.63 30.15
CA VAL A 314 11.38 -1.76 29.06
C VAL A 314 10.22 -0.80 29.37
N SER A 315 9.92 0.10 28.46
CA SER A 315 8.90 1.15 28.58
C SER A 315 8.16 1.32 27.27
N VAL A 316 6.94 1.86 27.34
CA VAL A 316 6.13 2.23 26.18
C VAL A 316 5.74 3.70 26.29
N THR A 317 5.61 4.41 25.17
CA THR A 317 4.79 5.62 25.12
C THR A 317 3.31 5.28 24.98
N VAL A 318 2.41 6.27 25.05
CA VAL A 318 0.99 6.04 24.73
C VAL A 318 0.81 5.64 23.26
N TRP A 319 1.62 6.18 22.34
CA TRP A 319 1.61 5.78 20.93
C TRP A 319 2.00 4.31 20.75
N ASP A 320 3.01 3.82 21.48
CA ASP A 320 3.48 2.43 21.39
C ASP A 320 2.41 1.40 21.83
N LEU A 321 1.37 1.84 22.56
CA LEU A 321 0.20 1.00 22.88
C LEU A 321 -0.59 0.56 21.64
N PHE A 322 -0.27 1.10 20.47
CA PHE A 322 -0.94 0.78 19.20
C PHE A 322 0.04 0.29 18.12
N ARG A 323 1.31 0.05 18.48
CA ARG A 323 2.37 -0.39 17.55
C ARG A 323 2.53 -1.92 17.56
N PHE A 324 2.40 -2.55 16.39
CA PHE A 324 2.41 -4.02 16.24
C PHE A 324 3.22 -4.49 15.04
N ARG A 325 3.40 -5.81 14.93
CA ARG A 325 3.72 -6.44 13.64
C ARG A 325 2.45 -6.54 12.79
N PRO A 326 2.55 -6.46 11.45
CA PRO A 326 1.42 -6.62 10.56
C PRO A 326 0.59 -7.88 10.84
N ALA A 327 -0.73 -7.74 10.77
CA ALA A 327 -1.72 -8.80 10.96
C ALA A 327 -1.69 -9.52 12.32
N THR A 328 -1.01 -8.98 13.33
CA THR A 328 -0.98 -9.58 14.67
C THR A 328 -2.05 -9.05 15.61
N ALA A 329 -2.52 -7.82 15.37
CA ALA A 329 -3.57 -7.18 16.15
C ALA A 329 -4.90 -7.13 15.37
N ASN A 330 -5.96 -7.61 16.01
CA ASN A 330 -7.35 -7.31 15.66
C ASN A 330 -8.12 -7.15 16.97
N LEU A 331 -9.40 -6.78 16.93
CA LEU A 331 -10.19 -6.54 18.15
C LEU A 331 -10.17 -7.71 19.16
N ASN A 332 -9.96 -8.96 18.72
CA ASN A 332 -9.88 -10.12 19.61
C ASN A 332 -8.47 -10.41 20.14
N THR A 333 -7.43 -10.01 19.40
CA THR A 333 -6.01 -10.27 19.77
C THR A 333 -5.28 -9.04 20.30
N PHE A 334 -5.87 -7.85 20.18
CA PHE A 334 -5.26 -6.56 20.55
C PHE A 334 -4.73 -6.52 22.00
N GLY A 335 -5.47 -7.13 22.93
CA GLY A 335 -5.11 -7.17 24.35
C GLY A 335 -3.96 -8.13 24.71
N SER A 336 -3.65 -9.09 23.83
CA SER A 336 -2.58 -10.09 24.07
C SER A 336 -1.42 -9.98 23.08
N ALA A 337 -1.61 -9.29 21.96
CA ALA A 337 -0.58 -9.07 20.95
C ALA A 337 0.56 -8.19 21.49
N GLN A 338 1.80 -8.58 21.18
CA GLN A 338 2.99 -7.87 21.65
C GLN A 338 3.13 -6.52 20.94
N ARG A 339 3.42 -5.47 21.72
CA ARG A 339 3.91 -4.20 21.20
C ARG A 339 5.36 -4.34 20.79
N ILE A 340 5.74 -3.69 19.70
CA ILE A 340 7.08 -3.80 19.14
C ILE A 340 7.92 -2.64 19.60
N LEU A 341 8.97 -2.94 20.38
CA LEU A 341 9.95 -2.00 20.90
C LEU A 341 11.37 -2.29 20.38
N SER A 342 11.59 -3.40 19.67
CA SER A 342 12.82 -3.60 18.89
C SER A 342 12.77 -2.83 17.57
N SER A 343 13.91 -2.29 17.14
CA SER A 343 14.07 -1.72 15.81
C SER A 343 14.04 -2.79 14.72
N GLY A 344 13.63 -2.39 13.53
CA GLY A 344 13.57 -3.21 12.33
C GLY A 344 12.41 -4.21 12.26
N GLY A 345 12.31 -4.82 11.07
CA GLY A 345 11.12 -5.56 10.61
C GLY A 345 9.91 -4.64 10.44
N LEU A 346 8.90 -5.05 9.68
CA LEU A 346 7.70 -4.21 9.49
C LEU A 346 6.98 -3.95 10.81
N GLN A 347 6.58 -2.70 11.01
CA GLN A 347 5.80 -2.25 12.16
C GLN A 347 4.62 -1.42 11.66
N VAL A 348 3.48 -1.55 12.34
CA VAL A 348 2.25 -0.88 11.97
C VAL A 348 1.55 -0.29 13.18
N GLN A 349 0.83 0.81 12.96
CA GLN A 349 -0.16 1.36 13.89
C GLN A 349 -1.48 0.63 13.69
N PHE A 350 -2.10 0.14 14.76
CA PHE A 350 -3.44 -0.42 14.76
C PHE A 350 -4.29 0.17 15.90
N ASN A 351 -5.32 0.93 15.52
CA ASN A 351 -6.30 1.56 16.42
C ASN A 351 -7.75 1.13 16.09
N GLY A 352 -7.94 -0.10 15.60
CA GLY A 352 -9.26 -0.62 15.20
C GLY A 352 -9.63 -0.40 13.73
N GLY A 353 -8.82 0.36 12.99
CA GLY A 353 -8.90 0.54 11.53
C GLY A 353 -7.84 -0.25 10.75
N PRO A 354 -7.61 0.12 9.47
CA PRO A 354 -6.49 -0.41 8.68
C PRO A 354 -5.14 -0.19 9.36
N GLU A 355 -4.24 -1.15 9.22
CA GLU A 355 -2.87 -1.06 9.73
C GLU A 355 -2.05 -0.04 8.89
N LEU A 356 -1.43 0.94 9.54
CA LEU A 356 -0.62 1.98 8.89
C LEU A 356 0.87 1.76 9.17
N GLY A 357 1.74 1.90 8.15
CA GLY A 357 3.17 1.67 8.32
C GLY A 357 3.85 2.69 9.23
N LEU A 358 4.62 2.22 10.21
CA LEU A 358 5.42 3.06 11.11
C LEU A 358 6.91 2.90 10.81
N SER A 359 7.68 3.97 11.00
CA SER A 359 9.14 3.90 10.95
C SER A 359 9.66 2.94 12.02
N THR A 360 10.79 2.32 11.72
CA THR A 360 11.27 1.12 12.44
C THR A 360 12.71 1.27 12.92
N GLY A 361 13.41 2.34 12.56
CA GLY A 361 14.74 2.66 13.03
C GLY A 361 14.77 3.11 14.48
N ARG A 362 15.99 3.12 15.03
CA ARG A 362 16.27 3.52 16.40
C ARG A 362 16.16 5.04 16.59
N PRO A 363 16.14 5.52 17.84
CA PRO A 363 16.15 6.94 18.20
C PRO A 363 17.21 7.77 17.47
N ASP A 364 18.39 7.17 17.27
CA ASP A 364 19.54 7.82 16.60
C ASP A 364 19.50 7.72 15.07
N GLY A 365 18.40 7.25 14.48
CA GLY A 365 18.26 6.99 13.05
C GLY A 365 19.05 5.79 12.55
N SER A 366 19.61 4.95 13.43
CA SER A 366 20.32 3.73 13.04
C SER A 366 19.44 2.48 13.11
N GLY A 367 19.82 1.42 12.39
CA GLY A 367 19.06 0.16 12.40
C GLY A 367 17.67 0.28 11.79
N GLY A 368 16.95 -0.85 11.69
CA GLY A 368 15.65 -0.90 11.02
C GLY A 368 15.67 -0.37 9.59
N ASP A 369 14.82 0.62 9.31
CA ASP A 369 14.72 1.35 8.03
C ASP A 369 15.58 2.62 7.99
N GLY A 370 16.33 2.93 9.06
CA GLY A 370 17.15 4.15 9.15
C GLY A 370 16.37 5.42 9.49
N ASN A 371 15.06 5.34 9.68
CA ASN A 371 14.21 6.46 10.09
C ASN A 371 13.69 6.25 11.51
N GLN A 372 13.63 7.32 12.29
CA GLN A 372 13.27 7.24 13.71
C GLN A 372 11.82 6.76 13.89
N ALA A 373 11.60 5.85 14.85
CA ALA A 373 10.32 5.20 15.03
C ALA A 373 9.12 6.10 15.37
N SER A 374 9.28 7.31 15.91
CA SER A 374 8.16 8.24 16.20
C SER A 374 7.51 8.87 14.97
N HIS A 375 7.63 8.23 13.81
CA HIS A 375 7.16 8.72 12.53
C HIS A 375 6.41 7.65 11.74
N TRP A 376 5.71 8.09 10.71
CA TRP A 376 5.26 7.21 9.63
C TRP A 376 6.44 6.54 8.95
N ARG A 377 6.22 5.37 8.33
CA ARG A 377 7.29 4.69 7.60
C ARG A 377 7.62 5.46 6.32
N ASP A 378 8.89 5.81 6.17
CA ASP A 378 9.42 6.44 4.97
C ASP A 378 10.10 5.40 4.07
N ASP A 379 9.26 4.62 3.41
CA ASP A 379 9.59 3.84 2.21
C ASP A 379 8.80 4.35 0.99
N LEU A 380 8.32 5.60 1.12
CA LEU A 380 7.41 6.30 0.23
C LEU A 380 8.05 7.55 -0.39
N SER A 381 9.33 7.79 -0.13
CA SER A 381 10.10 9.00 -0.50
C SER A 381 10.30 9.24 -2.00
N VAL A 382 9.55 8.57 -2.88
CA VAL A 382 9.24 9.08 -4.22
C VAL A 382 7.77 8.75 -4.60
N SER A 383 6.83 9.50 -4.00
CA SER A 383 5.48 9.81 -4.51
C SER A 383 4.50 8.66 -4.85
N ALA A 384 3.85 8.05 -3.85
CA ALA A 384 2.53 7.43 -4.09
C ALA A 384 1.54 7.36 -2.91
N ASN A 385 1.96 7.38 -1.63
CA ASN A 385 1.02 7.23 -0.49
C ASN A 385 1.40 8.06 0.73
N TYR A 386 1.49 9.40 0.60
CA TYR A 386 1.74 10.28 1.74
C TYR A 386 0.81 9.98 2.93
N LEU A 387 1.40 9.62 4.07
CA LEU A 387 0.64 9.15 5.24
C LEU A 387 0.21 10.28 6.16
N GLY A 388 0.99 11.34 6.30
CA GLY A 388 0.69 12.40 7.27
C GLY A 388 1.85 13.33 7.56
N ILE A 389 1.59 14.38 8.33
CA ILE A 389 2.56 15.42 8.68
C ILE A 389 3.72 14.88 9.53
N MET A 390 3.55 13.72 10.17
CA MET A 390 4.60 13.00 10.90
C MET A 390 5.48 12.12 9.98
N ASP A 391 5.68 12.55 8.72
CA ASP A 391 6.68 11.98 7.82
C ASP A 391 8.10 12.25 8.38
N PRO A 392 9.01 11.25 8.45
CA PRO A 392 10.34 11.47 8.99
C PRO A 392 11.24 12.33 8.09
N SER A 393 10.87 12.57 6.81
CA SER A 393 11.61 13.48 5.92
C SER A 393 10.69 14.45 5.17
N ILE A 394 11.05 15.74 5.19
CA ILE A 394 10.34 16.81 4.47
C ILE A 394 11.27 17.38 3.40
N ASN A 395 10.92 17.16 2.14
CA ASN A 395 11.67 17.65 0.99
C ASN A 395 11.58 19.18 0.88
N ARG A 396 12.59 19.79 0.25
CA ARG A 396 12.49 21.20 -0.15
C ARG A 396 11.46 21.35 -1.26
N ASN A 397 10.83 22.52 -1.37
CA ASN A 397 9.84 22.80 -2.42
C ASN A 397 8.61 21.86 -2.38
N THR A 398 8.38 21.16 -1.28
CA THR A 398 7.14 20.38 -1.07
C THR A 398 6.33 20.98 0.07
N ARG A 399 5.01 20.84 -0.06
CA ARG A 399 4.06 21.21 0.98
C ARG A 399 3.50 19.94 1.59
N GLU A 400 3.83 19.71 2.85
CA GLU A 400 3.29 18.62 3.65
C GLU A 400 2.10 19.13 4.48
N THR A 401 1.09 18.29 4.70
CA THR A 401 -0.14 18.69 5.41
C THR A 401 -0.64 17.61 6.33
N MET A 402 -1.24 17.99 7.46
CA MET A 402 -1.89 17.02 8.34
C MET A 402 -2.99 16.24 7.61
N THR A 403 -2.97 14.92 7.75
CA THR A 403 -3.94 14.00 7.14
C THR A 403 -4.90 13.43 8.19
N ALA A 404 -5.88 12.66 7.71
CA ALA A 404 -6.75 11.88 8.60
C ALA A 404 -5.99 10.86 9.44
N ASN A 405 -4.84 10.37 8.99
CA ASN A 405 -4.06 9.42 9.77
C ASN A 405 -3.44 10.10 11.01
N ASP A 406 -2.94 11.32 10.86
CA ASP A 406 -2.40 12.08 12.00
C ASP A 406 -3.50 12.36 13.05
N MET A 407 -4.70 12.76 12.58
CA MET A 407 -5.86 12.97 13.45
C MET A 407 -6.29 11.68 14.16
N ASN A 408 -6.32 10.55 13.44
CA ASN A 408 -6.69 9.25 14.00
C ASN A 408 -5.72 8.78 15.09
N VAL A 409 -4.43 9.12 15.00
CA VAL A 409 -3.50 8.73 16.07
C VAL A 409 -3.63 9.64 17.27
N ILE A 410 -3.74 10.95 17.07
CA ILE A 410 -3.99 11.91 18.15
C ILE A 410 -5.24 11.53 18.94
N ASP A 411 -6.33 11.14 18.25
CA ASP A 411 -7.52 10.59 18.89
C ASP A 411 -7.19 9.35 19.74
N SER A 412 -6.51 8.37 19.15
CA SER A 412 -6.18 7.10 19.83
C SER A 412 -5.24 7.21 21.04
N ILE A 413 -4.44 8.28 21.14
CA ILE A 413 -3.53 8.50 22.27
C ILE A 413 -4.17 9.32 23.39
N GLY A 414 -5.47 9.61 23.29
CA GLY A 414 -6.28 10.14 24.39
C GLY A 414 -6.76 11.58 24.25
N TYR A 415 -6.75 12.14 23.04
CA TYR A 415 -7.43 13.41 22.76
C TYR A 415 -8.81 13.17 22.16
N THR A 416 -9.77 14.04 22.45
CA THR A 416 -11.04 14.10 21.75
C THR A 416 -10.92 15.04 20.55
N ILE A 417 -11.11 14.55 19.33
CA ILE A 417 -11.08 15.40 18.12
C ILE A 417 -12.48 15.82 17.66
N VAL A 418 -12.59 16.93 16.93
CA VAL A 418 -13.86 17.40 16.35
C VAL A 418 -14.40 16.35 15.37
N ALA A 419 -15.50 15.68 15.74
CA ALA A 419 -16.26 14.85 14.81
C ALA A 419 -16.68 15.71 13.61
N ALA A 420 -16.25 15.34 12.41
CA ALA A 420 -16.65 16.04 11.19
C ALA A 420 -18.19 16.18 11.17
N PRO A 421 -18.75 17.38 10.95
CA PRO A 421 -20.19 17.59 11.05
C PRO A 421 -20.91 16.66 10.07
N THR A 422 -21.79 15.82 10.61
CA THR A 422 -22.73 15.02 9.81
C THR A 422 -23.74 16.01 9.19
N PRO A 423 -23.97 16.01 7.86
CA PRO A 423 -24.79 17.04 7.24
C PRO A 423 -26.26 16.91 7.65
N THR A 424 -26.82 17.98 8.23
CA THR A 424 -28.28 18.18 8.37
C THR A 424 -28.75 19.20 7.31
N PRO A 425 -29.85 18.97 6.57
CA PRO A 425 -30.18 19.72 5.35
C PRO A 425 -30.99 21.00 5.62
N THR A 426 -30.61 22.12 5.00
CA THR A 426 -31.43 23.33 4.69
C THR A 426 -30.75 24.05 3.49
N PRO A 427 -31.49 24.63 2.53
CA PRO A 427 -31.09 24.60 1.12
C PRO A 427 -29.95 25.57 0.80
N THR A 428 -28.87 25.00 0.29
CA THR A 428 -27.61 25.61 -0.19
C THR A 428 -27.06 24.56 -1.18
N PRO A 429 -26.44 24.96 -2.31
CA PRO A 429 -26.42 24.16 -3.53
C PRO A 429 -25.83 22.78 -3.29
N THR A 430 -26.47 21.77 -3.89
CA THR A 430 -26.13 20.36 -3.82
C THR A 430 -24.61 20.14 -3.72
N PRO A 431 -24.07 19.63 -2.60
CA PRO A 431 -22.67 19.19 -2.57
C PRO A 431 -22.52 18.08 -3.58
N THR A 432 -21.64 18.30 -4.57
CA THR A 432 -21.27 17.28 -5.54
C THR A 432 -20.76 16.06 -4.76
N PRO A 433 -21.31 14.86 -4.99
CA PRO A 433 -20.80 13.65 -4.36
C PRO A 433 -19.28 13.60 -4.56
N VAL A 434 -18.51 13.31 -3.51
CA VAL A 434 -17.07 13.03 -3.67
C VAL A 434 -16.98 11.67 -4.35
N VAL A 435 -17.07 11.68 -5.69
CA VAL A 435 -17.15 10.46 -6.49
C VAL A 435 -15.80 9.76 -6.41
N ASN A 436 -15.82 8.47 -6.08
CA ASN A 436 -14.64 7.62 -6.23
C ASN A 436 -14.21 7.65 -7.70
N THR A 437 -13.12 8.34 -8.02
CA THR A 437 -12.76 8.70 -9.39
C THR A 437 -11.40 8.13 -9.74
N VAL A 438 -11.31 7.42 -10.86
CA VAL A 438 -10.06 6.85 -11.38
C VAL A 438 -9.66 7.55 -12.68
N GLN A 439 -8.42 8.05 -12.77
CA GLN A 439 -7.93 8.79 -13.93
C GLN A 439 -6.40 8.68 -14.06
N PHE A 440 -5.86 8.99 -15.24
CA PHE A 440 -4.42 9.20 -15.37
C PHE A 440 -3.99 10.51 -14.70
N THR A 441 -2.73 10.60 -14.29
CA THR A 441 -2.14 11.82 -13.72
C THR A 441 -1.83 12.89 -14.76
N SER A 442 -1.60 12.48 -16.00
CA SER A 442 -1.34 13.35 -17.15
C SER A 442 -2.11 12.85 -18.37
N GLY A 443 -2.52 13.77 -19.25
CA GLY A 443 -3.18 13.44 -20.53
C GLY A 443 -2.19 13.19 -21.67
N THR A 444 -0.90 13.42 -21.42
CA THR A 444 0.19 13.18 -22.36
C THR A 444 1.37 12.54 -21.66
N ALA A 445 2.12 11.74 -22.41
CA ALA A 445 3.42 11.20 -22.00
C ALA A 445 4.33 11.12 -23.23
N SER A 446 5.64 11.05 -23.01
CA SER A 446 6.59 10.86 -24.09
C SER A 446 7.72 9.94 -23.66
N THR A 447 8.24 9.17 -24.60
CA THR A 447 9.43 8.34 -24.45
C THR A 447 10.22 8.37 -25.75
N ALA A 448 11.43 7.81 -25.74
CA ALA A 448 12.23 7.61 -26.95
C ALA A 448 12.54 6.13 -27.14
N GLU A 449 12.69 5.73 -28.39
CA GLU A 449 13.35 4.47 -28.76
C GLU A 449 14.80 4.48 -28.28
N THR A 450 15.33 3.29 -28.01
CA THR A 450 16.68 3.14 -27.49
C THR A 450 17.18 1.72 -27.73
N LEU A 451 18.12 1.62 -28.66
CA LEU A 451 18.74 0.34 -29.00
C LEU A 451 19.45 -0.34 -27.82
N ASN A 452 19.20 -1.65 -27.69
CA ASN A 452 19.74 -2.54 -26.63
C ASN A 452 19.27 -2.20 -25.21
N VAL A 453 18.16 -1.47 -25.06
CA VAL A 453 17.51 -1.22 -23.78
C VAL A 453 16.06 -1.66 -23.88
N THR A 454 15.51 -2.23 -22.81
CA THR A 454 14.07 -2.48 -22.76
C THR A 454 13.37 -1.18 -22.36
N THR A 455 12.90 -0.44 -23.36
CA THR A 455 12.18 0.81 -23.16
C THR A 455 10.71 0.54 -22.82
N LYS A 456 10.18 1.29 -21.85
CA LYS A 456 8.74 1.32 -21.54
C LYS A 456 8.30 2.70 -21.08
N VAL A 457 7.03 2.99 -21.27
CA VAL A 457 6.35 4.12 -20.62
C VAL A 457 5.51 3.60 -19.46
N ASP A 458 5.69 4.19 -18.28
CA ASP A 458 4.92 3.89 -17.07
C ASP A 458 3.90 5.01 -16.83
N LEU A 459 2.61 4.70 -17.03
CA LEU A 459 1.51 5.63 -16.91
C LEU A 459 0.84 5.48 -15.54
N LEU A 460 1.00 6.50 -14.68
CA LEU A 460 0.40 6.52 -13.35
C LEU A 460 -1.09 6.84 -13.41
N VAL A 461 -1.90 5.92 -12.88
CA VAL A 461 -3.35 6.02 -12.69
C VAL A 461 -3.63 6.26 -11.21
N THR A 462 -4.38 7.31 -10.91
CA THR A 462 -4.79 7.68 -9.55
C THR A 462 -6.27 7.40 -9.33
N ARG A 463 -6.61 7.10 -8.08
CA ARG A 463 -7.95 6.87 -7.56
C ARG A 463 -8.18 7.81 -6.39
N THR A 464 -9.15 8.69 -6.52
CA THR A 464 -9.47 9.76 -5.55
C THR A 464 -10.92 9.63 -5.06
N GLY A 465 -11.30 10.39 -4.03
CA GLY A 465 -12.63 10.34 -3.44
C GLY A 465 -12.82 9.18 -2.47
N ASN A 466 -13.99 8.53 -2.46
CA ASN A 466 -14.25 7.43 -1.52
C ASN A 466 -13.56 6.12 -1.95
N THR A 467 -12.39 5.86 -1.39
CA THR A 467 -11.59 4.65 -1.69
C THR A 467 -11.84 3.48 -0.74
N SER A 468 -12.84 3.55 0.15
CA SER A 468 -13.09 2.53 1.18
C SER A 468 -13.54 1.17 0.62
N GLY A 469 -14.06 1.14 -0.60
CA GLY A 469 -14.40 -0.09 -1.34
C GLY A 469 -13.29 -0.52 -2.30
N ALA A 470 -13.41 -1.71 -2.88
CA ALA A 470 -12.61 -2.06 -4.05
C ALA A 470 -13.13 -1.31 -5.29
N ALA A 471 -12.25 -1.03 -6.25
CA ALA A 471 -12.63 -0.51 -7.55
C ALA A 471 -11.80 -1.16 -8.66
N THR A 472 -12.37 -1.26 -9.86
CA THR A 472 -11.65 -1.73 -11.03
C THR A 472 -11.89 -0.83 -12.22
N VAL A 473 -10.89 -0.67 -13.07
CA VAL A 473 -11.01 -0.07 -14.40
C VAL A 473 -10.21 -0.92 -15.38
N ASP A 474 -10.71 -1.07 -16.60
CA ASP A 474 -9.95 -1.67 -17.68
C ASP A 474 -9.08 -0.62 -18.35
N TYR A 475 -7.98 -1.03 -18.95
CA TYR A 475 -7.15 -0.20 -19.82
C TYR A 475 -6.85 -0.91 -21.14
N ALA A 476 -6.68 -0.13 -22.21
CA ALA A 476 -6.26 -0.64 -23.50
C ALA A 476 -5.48 0.42 -24.29
N THR A 477 -4.44 -0.02 -25.00
CA THR A 477 -3.77 0.75 -26.03
C THR A 477 -4.57 0.76 -27.33
N THR A 478 -4.46 1.84 -28.10
CA THR A 478 -4.97 1.94 -29.48
C THR A 478 -3.99 2.72 -30.34
N ASP A 479 -3.73 2.22 -31.54
CA ASP A 479 -2.89 2.86 -32.55
C ASP A 479 -3.37 4.28 -32.87
N ALA A 480 -2.42 5.15 -33.22
CA ALA A 480 -2.71 6.40 -33.92
C ALA A 480 -1.77 6.54 -35.12
N THR A 481 -0.60 7.16 -34.97
CA THR A 481 0.45 7.07 -36.00
C THR A 481 1.39 5.90 -35.71
N ALA A 482 1.67 5.63 -34.43
CA ALA A 482 2.34 4.42 -33.99
C ALA A 482 1.37 3.22 -33.98
N SER A 483 1.92 2.03 -34.15
CA SER A 483 1.31 0.75 -34.45
C SER A 483 1.75 -0.32 -33.45
N GLU A 484 0.78 -1.07 -32.90
CA GLU A 484 1.05 -2.20 -31.98
C GLU A 484 1.79 -3.39 -32.64
N ARG A 485 2.05 -3.31 -33.95
CA ARG A 485 2.81 -4.30 -34.72
C ARG A 485 4.28 -3.96 -34.82
N SER A 486 4.66 -2.69 -34.77
CA SER A 486 6.04 -2.24 -35.04
C SER A 486 6.63 -1.44 -33.88
N ASP A 487 5.90 -0.49 -33.28
CA ASP A 487 6.54 0.59 -32.49
C ASP A 487 6.27 0.43 -30.98
N TYR A 488 5.20 -0.28 -30.60
CA TYR A 488 4.92 -0.58 -29.20
C TYR A 488 4.21 -1.92 -29.01
N MET A 489 4.24 -2.43 -27.78
CA MET A 489 3.49 -3.63 -27.40
C MET A 489 2.13 -3.29 -26.84
N ALA A 490 1.09 -3.85 -27.48
CA ALA A 490 -0.27 -3.78 -27.01
C ALA A 490 -0.39 -4.10 -25.51
N ALA A 491 -0.87 -3.13 -24.73
CA ALA A 491 -1.07 -3.26 -23.30
C ALA A 491 -2.57 -3.17 -23.01
N LEU A 492 -3.15 -4.28 -22.55
CA LEU A 492 -4.57 -4.37 -22.22
C LEU A 492 -4.74 -5.15 -20.93
N GLY A 493 -5.62 -4.70 -20.05
CA GLY A 493 -5.87 -5.42 -18.80
C GLY A 493 -6.82 -4.68 -17.87
N THR A 494 -6.90 -5.17 -16.63
CA THR A 494 -7.71 -4.56 -15.58
C THR A 494 -6.80 -4.08 -14.45
N LEU A 495 -6.98 -2.82 -14.05
CA LEU A 495 -6.44 -2.27 -12.81
C LEU A 495 -7.42 -2.58 -11.69
N ARG A 496 -6.92 -3.18 -10.61
CA ARG A 496 -7.72 -3.58 -9.44
C ARG A 496 -7.21 -2.87 -8.21
N PHE A 497 -7.98 -1.90 -7.76
CA PHE A 497 -7.72 -1.16 -6.52
C PHE A 497 -8.40 -1.89 -5.37
N VAL A 498 -7.61 -2.34 -4.39
CA VAL A 498 -8.18 -2.80 -3.11
C VAL A 498 -8.68 -1.60 -2.29
N ALA A 499 -9.39 -1.85 -1.19
CA ALA A 499 -9.82 -0.78 -0.29
C ALA A 499 -8.61 0.03 0.19
N GLY A 500 -8.69 1.36 0.09
CA GLY A 500 -7.61 2.28 0.44
C GLY A 500 -6.50 2.42 -0.62
N GLU A 501 -6.46 1.57 -1.65
CA GLU A 501 -5.46 1.70 -2.72
C GLU A 501 -5.82 2.86 -3.65
N THR A 502 -4.91 3.82 -3.79
CA THR A 502 -5.12 5.12 -4.47
C THR A 502 -4.36 5.24 -5.79
N SER A 503 -3.46 4.31 -6.12
CA SER A 503 -2.70 4.39 -7.38
C SER A 503 -2.36 3.03 -7.98
N LYS A 504 -2.25 2.99 -9.30
CA LYS A 504 -1.74 1.86 -10.09
C LYS A 504 -0.93 2.39 -11.27
N THR A 505 -0.08 1.56 -11.84
CA THR A 505 0.70 1.88 -13.04
C THR A 505 0.30 0.98 -14.19
N VAL A 506 0.12 1.57 -15.38
CA VAL A 506 0.05 0.85 -16.66
C VAL A 506 1.39 1.00 -17.36
N SER A 507 2.08 -0.11 -17.59
CA SER A 507 3.34 -0.13 -18.34
C SER A 507 3.08 -0.56 -19.79
N VAL A 508 3.62 0.21 -20.74
CA VAL A 508 3.58 -0.13 -22.18
C VAL A 508 5.02 -0.22 -22.69
N PHE A 509 5.43 -1.38 -23.18
CA PHE A 509 6.76 -1.56 -23.76
C PHE A 509 6.84 -0.93 -25.15
N ILE A 510 7.94 -0.26 -25.43
CA ILE A 510 8.27 0.31 -26.74
C ILE A 510 9.12 -0.70 -27.49
N VAL A 511 8.84 -0.86 -28.78
CA VAL A 511 9.64 -1.69 -29.66
C VAL A 511 10.60 -0.76 -30.37
N ASP A 512 11.87 -1.07 -30.27
CA ASP A 512 12.94 -0.33 -30.89
C ASP A 512 13.23 -0.90 -32.27
N ASP A 513 13.41 -0.02 -33.25
CA ASP A 513 13.70 -0.43 -34.62
C ASP A 513 14.84 0.37 -35.25
N ARG A 514 14.88 0.42 -36.58
CA ARG A 514 15.95 1.09 -37.35
C ARG A 514 15.37 1.91 -38.48
N TYR A 515 14.11 2.28 -38.45
CA TYR A 515 13.52 3.24 -39.37
C TYR A 515 13.77 4.66 -38.86
N GLY A 516 14.12 5.58 -39.75
CA GLY A 516 14.22 6.99 -39.38
C GLY A 516 12.84 7.64 -39.42
N GLU A 517 12.19 7.78 -38.28
CA GLU A 517 10.77 8.17 -38.21
C GLU A 517 10.56 9.56 -37.61
N ALA A 518 9.43 10.19 -37.99
CA ALA A 518 8.95 11.36 -37.28
C ALA A 518 8.33 10.93 -35.93
N PRO A 519 8.23 11.81 -34.92
CA PRO A 519 7.58 11.44 -33.66
C PRO A 519 6.18 10.86 -33.87
N GLU A 520 5.97 9.65 -33.37
CA GLU A 520 4.74 8.91 -33.54
C GLU A 520 3.93 8.85 -32.25
N THR A 521 2.64 8.52 -32.35
CA THR A 521 1.74 8.54 -31.20
C THR A 521 0.84 7.32 -31.15
N PHE A 522 0.53 6.87 -29.94
CA PHE A 522 -0.56 5.94 -29.64
C PHE A 522 -1.33 6.42 -28.40
N ASN A 523 -2.51 5.87 -28.16
CA ASN A 523 -3.33 6.23 -26.99
C ASN A 523 -3.44 5.08 -26.00
N VAL A 524 -3.56 5.41 -24.71
CA VAL A 524 -3.95 4.47 -23.64
C VAL A 524 -5.22 4.99 -22.99
N THR A 525 -6.28 4.17 -22.93
CA THR A 525 -7.61 4.58 -22.47
C THR A 525 -8.08 3.75 -21.29
N LEU A 526 -8.73 4.37 -20.31
CA LEU A 526 -9.44 3.68 -19.21
C LEU A 526 -10.90 3.45 -19.59
N SER A 527 -11.45 2.30 -19.21
CA SER A 527 -12.85 1.92 -19.49
C SER A 527 -13.44 1.04 -18.40
N ASN A 528 -14.73 0.70 -18.52
CA ASN A 528 -15.45 -0.24 -17.65
C ASN A 528 -15.23 -0.03 -16.13
N PRO A 529 -15.44 1.19 -15.59
CA PRO A 529 -15.26 1.42 -14.16
C PRO A 529 -16.30 0.64 -13.34
N ILE A 530 -15.85 -0.12 -12.35
CA ILE A 530 -16.68 -0.79 -11.35
C ILE A 530 -16.27 -0.27 -9.98
N GLY A 531 -17.24 0.11 -9.16
CA GLY A 531 -17.01 0.68 -7.83
C GLY A 531 -16.42 2.10 -7.84
N CYS A 532 -16.21 2.70 -9.02
CA CYS A 532 -15.71 4.06 -9.25
C CYS A 532 -16.35 4.69 -10.50
N THR A 533 -15.97 5.93 -10.83
CA THR A 533 -16.19 6.57 -12.13
C THR A 533 -14.85 6.96 -12.75
N LEU A 534 -14.80 7.14 -14.06
CA LEU A 534 -13.60 7.68 -14.71
C LEU A 534 -13.54 9.19 -14.55
N GLY A 535 -12.36 9.71 -14.23
CA GLY A 535 -12.08 11.14 -14.16
C GLY A 535 -11.53 11.69 -15.47
N SER A 536 -10.84 12.82 -15.40
CA SER A 536 -10.18 13.44 -16.55
C SER A 536 -8.75 13.83 -16.17
N PRO A 537 -7.73 13.31 -16.87
CA PRO A 537 -7.81 12.55 -18.12
C PRO A 537 -8.09 11.04 -17.93
N ALA A 538 -9.05 10.50 -18.69
CA ALA A 538 -9.28 9.05 -18.81
C ALA A 538 -8.50 8.40 -19.97
N ALA A 539 -7.73 9.20 -20.72
CA ALA A 539 -6.89 8.75 -21.81
C ALA A 539 -5.56 9.52 -21.80
N VAL A 540 -4.48 8.86 -22.20
CA VAL A 540 -3.15 9.46 -22.42
C VAL A 540 -2.76 9.29 -23.87
N ALA A 541 -2.34 10.37 -24.52
CA ALA A 541 -1.61 10.30 -25.78
C ALA A 541 -0.12 10.16 -25.48
N VAL A 542 0.49 9.05 -25.89
CA VAL A 542 1.92 8.78 -25.71
C VAL A 542 2.64 9.10 -27.01
N THR A 543 3.69 9.91 -26.97
CA THR A 543 4.59 10.16 -28.09
C THR A 543 5.85 9.30 -27.99
N ILE A 544 6.19 8.59 -29.05
CA ILE A 544 7.46 7.88 -29.23
C ILE A 544 8.34 8.73 -30.12
N ASN A 545 9.57 9.01 -29.67
CA ASN A 545 10.57 9.71 -30.47
C ASN A 545 11.60 8.68 -30.96
N SER A 546 11.83 8.64 -32.26
CA SER A 546 12.86 7.79 -32.86
C SER A 546 14.26 8.25 -32.44
N ASP A 547 15.16 7.31 -32.16
CA ASP A 547 16.59 7.56 -31.98
C ASP A 547 17.38 7.50 -33.32
N GLU A 548 16.70 7.19 -34.43
CA GLU A 548 17.21 7.24 -35.78
C GLU A 548 16.84 8.54 -36.53
N SER A 549 17.85 9.19 -37.12
CA SER A 549 17.61 10.30 -38.05
C SER A 549 17.35 9.87 -39.50
N VAL A 550 17.69 8.63 -39.85
CA VAL A 550 17.54 7.99 -41.17
C VAL A 550 17.49 6.47 -41.00
N ASP A 551 16.92 5.76 -41.96
CA ASP A 551 16.88 4.30 -41.97
C ASP A 551 18.27 3.67 -41.79
N GLY A 552 18.38 2.83 -40.77
CA GLY A 552 19.50 1.97 -40.45
C GLY A 552 19.30 0.53 -40.90
N SER A 553 20.32 -0.28 -40.62
CA SER A 553 20.31 -1.71 -40.92
C SER A 553 19.57 -2.49 -39.83
N ASN A 554 18.63 -3.35 -40.24
CA ASN A 554 17.81 -4.16 -39.35
C ASN A 554 18.67 -5.03 -38.39
N PRO A 555 18.44 -4.97 -37.06
CA PRO A 555 19.28 -5.62 -36.05
C PRO A 555 19.18 -7.15 -36.11
N LEU A 556 18.18 -7.69 -36.81
CA LEU A 556 18.02 -9.13 -37.07
C LEU A 556 18.72 -9.62 -38.34
N ASN A 557 19.15 -8.73 -39.24
CA ASN A 557 19.75 -9.05 -40.56
C ASN A 557 21.24 -8.67 -40.69
N ASP A 558 21.77 -7.81 -39.81
CA ASP A 558 23.11 -7.24 -39.96
C ASP A 558 24.26 -8.19 -39.55
N ALA A 559 25.44 -7.99 -40.13
CA ALA A 559 26.74 -8.42 -39.63
C ALA A 559 27.03 -7.90 -38.20
N THR A 560 26.36 -6.84 -37.75
CA THR A 560 26.41 -6.26 -36.40
C THR A 560 25.35 -6.79 -35.42
N PHE A 561 24.69 -7.92 -35.74
CA PHE A 561 23.67 -8.57 -34.89
C PHE A 561 23.91 -8.38 -33.38
N SER A 562 22.93 -7.79 -32.69
CA SER A 562 22.97 -7.64 -31.25
C SER A 562 22.24 -8.80 -30.56
N SER A 563 23.01 -9.63 -29.86
CA SER A 563 22.47 -10.65 -28.98
C SER A 563 21.60 -10.04 -27.88
N ASP A 564 21.95 -8.85 -27.40
CA ASP A 564 21.23 -8.16 -26.31
C ASP A 564 19.84 -7.74 -26.76
N PHE A 565 19.76 -7.03 -27.90
CA PHE A 565 18.50 -6.67 -28.55
C PHE A 565 17.61 -7.89 -28.77
N PHE A 566 18.16 -8.93 -29.41
CA PHE A 566 17.38 -10.12 -29.75
C PHE A 566 16.78 -10.77 -28.51
N VAL A 567 17.57 -10.95 -27.45
CA VAL A 567 17.10 -11.59 -26.20
C VAL A 567 16.07 -10.71 -25.51
N ARG A 568 16.30 -9.40 -25.36
CA ARG A 568 15.32 -8.47 -24.77
C ARG A 568 14.00 -8.51 -25.53
N GLN A 569 14.04 -8.55 -26.86
CA GLN A 569 12.84 -8.64 -27.67
C GLN A 569 12.07 -9.95 -27.44
N GLN A 570 12.76 -11.08 -27.20
CA GLN A 570 12.07 -12.33 -26.84
C GLN A 570 11.33 -12.22 -25.49
N TYR A 571 11.92 -11.56 -24.49
CA TYR A 571 11.26 -11.31 -23.20
C TYR A 571 10.02 -10.42 -23.36
N VAL A 572 10.12 -9.37 -24.16
CA VAL A 572 9.00 -8.46 -24.43
C VAL A 572 7.89 -9.18 -25.21
N ASP A 573 8.23 -9.85 -26.33
CA ASP A 573 7.25 -10.52 -27.22
C ASP A 573 6.50 -11.68 -26.51
N PHE A 574 7.18 -12.46 -25.66
CA PHE A 574 6.62 -13.68 -25.09
C PHE A 574 6.27 -13.62 -23.61
N PHE A 575 6.94 -12.78 -22.82
CA PHE A 575 6.67 -12.65 -21.38
C PHE A 575 6.09 -11.30 -20.99
N ASN A 576 6.07 -10.31 -21.89
CA ASN A 576 5.56 -8.97 -21.59
C ASN A 576 6.23 -8.36 -20.35
N ARG A 577 7.56 -8.54 -20.24
CA ARG A 577 8.39 -7.99 -19.18
C ARG A 577 9.82 -7.75 -19.67
N GLU A 578 10.58 -6.99 -18.90
CA GLU A 578 12.02 -6.89 -19.09
C GLU A 578 12.74 -8.19 -18.67
N ALA A 579 13.84 -8.47 -19.36
CA ALA A 579 14.75 -9.55 -18.99
C ALA A 579 15.38 -9.27 -17.62
N ASP A 580 15.29 -10.24 -16.72
CA ASP A 580 16.09 -10.19 -15.49
C ASP A 580 17.58 -10.34 -15.82
N ALA A 581 18.46 -9.73 -15.01
CA ALA A 581 19.89 -9.65 -15.30
C ALA A 581 20.54 -11.04 -15.53
N GLY A 582 20.11 -12.06 -14.76
CA GLY A 582 20.60 -13.43 -14.90
C GLY A 582 20.15 -14.08 -16.21
N GLY A 583 18.86 -13.97 -16.54
CA GLY A 583 18.28 -14.47 -17.77
C GLY A 583 18.87 -13.80 -19.02
N LEU A 584 19.02 -12.47 -19.01
CA LEU A 584 19.65 -11.73 -20.10
C LEU A 584 21.08 -12.23 -20.35
N ALA A 585 21.90 -12.31 -19.29
CA ALA A 585 23.27 -12.79 -19.40
C ALA A 585 23.34 -14.25 -19.90
N PHE A 586 22.47 -15.12 -19.41
CA PHE A 586 22.45 -16.52 -19.83
C PHE A 586 22.17 -16.66 -21.33
N TRP A 587 21.11 -16.03 -21.83
CA TRP A 587 20.69 -16.18 -23.23
C TRP A 587 21.60 -15.45 -24.20
N THR A 588 22.11 -14.26 -23.85
CA THR A 588 23.07 -13.55 -24.70
C THR A 588 24.37 -14.34 -24.85
N ASN A 589 24.86 -14.96 -23.78
CA ASN A 589 26.01 -15.86 -23.83
C ASN A 589 25.79 -17.08 -24.74
N GLN A 590 24.55 -17.60 -24.83
CA GLN A 590 24.25 -18.69 -25.76
C GLN A 590 24.40 -18.29 -27.23
N LEU A 591 24.23 -17.01 -27.56
CA LEU A 591 24.39 -16.48 -28.91
C LEU A 591 25.84 -16.09 -29.20
N ASN A 592 26.49 -15.45 -28.21
CA ASN A 592 27.86 -14.93 -28.33
C ASN A 592 28.94 -16.02 -28.49
N GLN A 593 28.63 -17.28 -28.19
CA GLN A 593 29.56 -18.40 -28.43
C GLN A 593 29.71 -18.80 -29.91
N CYS A 594 28.92 -18.23 -30.83
CA CYS A 594 28.95 -18.57 -32.24
C CYS A 594 29.99 -17.78 -33.05
N THR A 595 30.78 -18.50 -33.85
CA THR A 595 31.85 -17.92 -34.68
C THR A 595 31.41 -17.57 -36.11
N ASP A 596 30.26 -18.08 -36.57
CA ASP A 596 29.71 -17.83 -37.92
C ASP A 596 28.18 -17.64 -37.90
N SER A 597 27.62 -17.22 -39.04
CA SER A 597 26.18 -16.95 -39.20
C SER A 597 25.32 -18.20 -39.08
N ALA A 598 25.78 -19.35 -39.58
CA ALA A 598 25.03 -20.60 -39.52
C ALA A 598 24.82 -21.07 -38.06
N CYS A 599 25.86 -20.98 -37.23
CA CYS A 599 25.76 -21.22 -35.80
C CYS A 599 24.77 -20.25 -35.14
N ARG A 600 24.87 -18.95 -35.47
CA ARG A 600 23.98 -17.93 -34.89
C ARG A 600 22.52 -18.20 -35.23
N ASP A 601 22.20 -18.55 -36.46
CA ASP A 601 20.83 -18.85 -36.88
C ASP A 601 20.25 -20.03 -36.09
N ILE A 602 21.03 -21.10 -35.90
CA ILE A 602 20.62 -22.24 -35.07
C ILE A 602 20.42 -21.82 -33.61
N LYS A 603 21.32 -21.02 -33.04
CA LYS A 603 21.19 -20.56 -31.66
C LYS A 603 20.01 -19.61 -31.47
N ARG A 604 19.71 -18.72 -32.42
CA ARG A 604 18.52 -17.85 -32.39
C ARG A 604 17.24 -18.68 -32.33
N VAL A 605 17.14 -19.71 -33.17
CA VAL A 605 16.02 -20.66 -33.16
C VAL A 605 15.90 -21.35 -31.80
N ASN A 606 16.99 -21.86 -31.25
CA ASN A 606 16.97 -22.58 -29.97
C ASN A 606 16.65 -21.68 -28.77
N VAL A 607 17.26 -20.49 -28.71
CA VAL A 607 17.01 -19.50 -27.66
C VAL A 607 15.55 -19.09 -27.69
N SER A 608 15.04 -18.73 -28.87
CA SER A 608 13.65 -18.30 -29.04
C SER A 608 12.66 -19.43 -28.71
N ALA A 609 12.92 -20.65 -29.19
CA ALA A 609 12.10 -21.82 -28.85
C ALA A 609 12.06 -22.08 -27.33
N ALA A 610 13.15 -21.80 -26.60
CA ALA A 610 13.20 -22.01 -25.17
C ALA A 610 12.21 -21.15 -24.39
N PHE A 611 11.82 -19.97 -24.90
CA PHE A 611 10.78 -19.15 -24.26
C PHE A 611 9.44 -19.88 -24.26
N PHE A 612 9.03 -20.45 -25.41
CA PHE A 612 7.81 -21.25 -25.51
C PHE A 612 7.84 -22.53 -24.68
N LEU A 613 9.03 -23.10 -24.45
CA LEU A 613 9.22 -24.33 -23.66
C LEU A 613 9.37 -24.05 -22.16
N SER A 614 9.63 -22.80 -21.78
CA SER A 614 9.89 -22.39 -20.40
C SER A 614 8.68 -22.64 -19.50
N ILE A 615 8.95 -22.88 -18.21
CA ILE A 615 7.89 -22.98 -17.19
C ILE A 615 7.05 -21.71 -17.19
N GLU A 616 7.67 -20.53 -17.34
CA GLU A 616 6.96 -19.25 -17.36
C GLU A 616 5.87 -19.22 -18.44
N PHE A 617 6.21 -19.54 -19.70
CA PHE A 617 5.22 -19.56 -20.77
C PHE A 617 4.20 -20.69 -20.63
N GLN A 618 4.64 -21.86 -20.15
CA GLN A 618 3.74 -22.99 -19.95
C GLN A 618 2.66 -22.70 -18.89
N GLN A 619 3.03 -21.95 -17.85
CA GLN A 619 2.14 -21.59 -16.75
C GLN A 619 1.36 -20.29 -16.97
N THR A 620 1.71 -19.51 -18.00
CA THR A 620 1.01 -18.28 -18.42
C THR A 620 0.28 -18.51 -19.75
N GLY A 621 0.91 -18.24 -20.90
CA GLY A 621 0.30 -18.28 -22.22
C GLY A 621 -0.36 -19.62 -22.57
N TYR A 622 0.32 -20.75 -22.37
CA TYR A 622 -0.33 -22.05 -22.65
C TYR A 622 -1.46 -22.37 -21.68
N LEU A 623 -1.40 -21.91 -20.44
CA LEU A 623 -2.50 -22.10 -19.51
C LEU A 623 -3.73 -21.30 -19.94
N VAL A 624 -3.57 -20.06 -20.40
CA VAL A 624 -4.66 -19.26 -20.98
C VAL A 624 -5.27 -19.99 -22.17
N TYR A 625 -4.44 -20.39 -23.15
CA TYR A 625 -4.92 -21.14 -24.31
C TYR A 625 -5.75 -22.37 -23.90
N LYS A 626 -5.18 -23.23 -23.05
CA LYS A 626 -5.84 -24.46 -22.57
C LYS A 626 -7.12 -24.16 -21.82
N THR A 627 -7.18 -23.06 -21.07
CA THR A 627 -8.41 -22.66 -20.35
C THR A 627 -9.53 -22.34 -21.32
N TYR A 628 -9.25 -21.55 -22.36
CA TYR A 628 -10.21 -21.26 -23.43
C TYR A 628 -10.62 -22.52 -24.20
N GLN A 629 -9.69 -23.45 -24.44
CA GLN A 629 -10.03 -24.74 -25.05
C GLN A 629 -10.92 -25.60 -24.17
N ALA A 630 -10.55 -25.81 -22.91
CA ALA A 630 -11.30 -26.64 -21.98
C ALA A 630 -12.71 -26.09 -21.73
N ALA A 631 -12.85 -24.77 -21.62
CA ALA A 631 -14.13 -24.14 -21.30
C ALA A 631 -14.99 -23.84 -22.54
N LEU A 632 -14.40 -23.39 -23.63
CA LEU A 632 -15.17 -22.83 -24.75
C LEU A 632 -14.91 -23.55 -26.07
N ASN A 633 -14.02 -24.56 -26.08
CA ASN A 633 -13.58 -25.27 -27.27
C ASN A 633 -13.20 -24.30 -28.42
N SER A 634 -12.50 -23.23 -28.07
CA SER A 634 -12.24 -22.11 -28.98
C SER A 634 -11.33 -22.48 -30.16
N GLY A 635 -10.58 -23.57 -30.09
CA GLY A 635 -9.57 -23.96 -31.08
C GLY A 635 -8.63 -22.82 -31.44
N GLU A 636 -8.31 -22.77 -32.71
CA GLU A 636 -7.59 -21.71 -33.42
C GLU A 636 -8.33 -20.36 -33.44
N THR A 637 -9.60 -20.30 -33.00
CA THR A 637 -10.41 -19.06 -33.03
C THR A 637 -10.20 -18.16 -31.82
N LEU A 638 -9.41 -18.59 -30.82
CA LEU A 638 -8.96 -17.69 -29.75
C LEU A 638 -8.27 -16.49 -30.39
N ARG A 639 -8.70 -15.28 -30.02
CA ARG A 639 -8.15 -14.04 -30.59
C ARG A 639 -7.05 -13.45 -29.73
N LEU A 640 -6.08 -12.78 -30.35
CA LEU A 640 -4.96 -12.13 -29.68
C LEU A 640 -5.43 -11.17 -28.58
N ARG A 641 -6.44 -10.33 -28.88
CA ARG A 641 -7.01 -9.39 -27.89
C ARG A 641 -7.76 -10.05 -26.73
N GLN A 642 -8.14 -11.32 -26.85
CA GLN A 642 -8.66 -12.10 -25.73
C GLN A 642 -7.53 -12.74 -24.92
N PHE A 643 -6.47 -13.16 -25.61
CA PHE A 643 -5.31 -13.84 -25.04
C PHE A 643 -4.42 -12.92 -24.21
N LEU A 644 -4.10 -11.72 -24.73
CA LEU A 644 -3.15 -10.79 -24.12
C LEU A 644 -3.50 -10.37 -22.68
N PRO A 645 -4.70 -9.85 -22.37
CA PRO A 645 -4.99 -9.42 -20.99
C PRO A 645 -4.90 -10.57 -19.98
N ASP A 646 -5.23 -11.79 -20.39
CA ASP A 646 -5.18 -12.97 -19.52
C ASP A 646 -3.76 -13.46 -19.27
N THR A 647 -2.92 -13.48 -20.29
CA THR A 647 -1.52 -13.86 -20.10
C THR A 647 -0.76 -12.79 -19.30
N GLN A 648 -1.10 -11.51 -19.49
CA GLN A 648 -0.54 -10.40 -18.72
C GLN A 648 -0.99 -10.46 -17.25
N GLU A 649 -2.24 -10.83 -16.95
CA GLU A 649 -2.70 -11.03 -15.58
C GLU A 649 -1.94 -12.17 -14.90
N ILE A 650 -1.81 -13.34 -15.56
CA ILE A 650 -1.10 -14.48 -14.96
C ILE A 650 0.40 -14.17 -14.76
N GLY A 651 1.03 -13.52 -15.75
CA GLY A 651 2.46 -13.19 -15.75
C GLY A 651 2.84 -11.97 -14.90
N ARG A 652 1.87 -11.24 -14.34
CA ARG A 652 2.11 -9.96 -13.66
C ARG A 652 3.08 -10.10 -12.48
N GLY A 653 4.24 -9.45 -12.60
CA GLY A 653 5.27 -9.44 -11.54
C GLY A 653 6.01 -10.77 -11.36
N ILE A 654 5.83 -11.73 -12.27
CA ILE A 654 6.47 -13.04 -12.19
C ILE A 654 7.88 -12.98 -12.76
N VAL A 655 8.84 -13.43 -11.97
CA VAL A 655 10.17 -13.84 -12.43
C VAL A 655 10.45 -15.21 -11.83
N ILE A 656 10.40 -16.26 -12.66
CA ILE A 656 10.56 -17.64 -12.19
C ILE A 656 11.92 -17.82 -11.52
N GLY A 657 11.93 -18.49 -10.37
CA GLY A 657 13.14 -18.73 -9.57
C GLY A 657 13.43 -17.65 -8.52
N GLN A 658 12.69 -16.54 -8.49
CA GLN A 658 12.78 -15.56 -7.40
C GLN A 658 11.95 -16.00 -6.18
N PRO A 659 12.37 -15.65 -4.94
CA PRO A 659 11.59 -15.90 -3.75
C PRO A 659 10.15 -15.36 -3.88
N GLY A 660 9.15 -16.20 -3.57
CA GLY A 660 7.73 -15.82 -3.64
C GLY A 660 7.09 -15.91 -5.03
N ALA A 661 7.85 -16.19 -6.10
CA ALA A 661 7.32 -16.27 -7.46
C ALA A 661 6.21 -17.33 -7.61
N ASP A 662 6.36 -18.51 -6.99
CA ASP A 662 5.35 -19.58 -7.06
C ASP A 662 4.03 -19.18 -6.40
N GLN A 663 4.10 -18.49 -5.26
CA GLN A 663 2.92 -18.00 -4.54
C GLN A 663 2.22 -16.90 -5.33
N LEU A 664 2.98 -15.96 -5.89
CA LEU A 664 2.43 -14.90 -6.73
C LEU A 664 1.80 -15.46 -8.01
N LEU A 665 2.44 -16.45 -8.65
CA LEU A 665 1.90 -17.12 -9.83
C LEU A 665 0.58 -17.83 -9.50
N ASP A 666 0.51 -18.51 -8.36
CA ASP A 666 -0.72 -19.16 -7.93
C ASP A 666 -1.84 -18.14 -7.66
N GLN A 667 -1.54 -17.02 -7.01
CA GLN A 667 -2.49 -15.92 -6.79
C GLN A 667 -3.00 -15.33 -8.11
N ASN A 668 -2.10 -15.06 -9.06
CA ASN A 668 -2.47 -14.52 -10.36
C ASN A 668 -3.37 -15.50 -11.14
N LYS A 669 -3.05 -16.81 -11.11
CA LYS A 669 -3.92 -17.85 -11.68
C LYS A 669 -5.30 -17.86 -11.02
N GLN A 670 -5.36 -17.83 -9.70
CA GLN A 670 -6.64 -17.80 -8.98
C GLN A 670 -7.52 -16.61 -9.41
N ARG A 671 -6.92 -15.42 -9.56
CA ARG A 671 -7.62 -14.23 -10.07
C ARG A 671 -8.14 -14.44 -11.48
N PHE A 672 -7.26 -14.85 -12.40
CA PHE A 672 -7.63 -15.16 -13.78
C PHE A 672 -8.82 -16.14 -13.86
N PHE A 673 -8.77 -17.28 -13.16
CA PHE A 673 -9.86 -18.26 -13.22
C PHE A 673 -11.15 -17.76 -12.59
N ASN A 674 -11.07 -17.02 -11.47
CA ASN A 674 -12.25 -16.40 -10.85
C ASN A 674 -12.94 -15.40 -11.79
N ASP A 675 -12.16 -14.58 -12.50
CA ASP A 675 -12.72 -13.65 -13.49
C ASP A 675 -13.27 -14.41 -14.70
N PHE A 676 -12.53 -15.40 -15.19
CA PHE A 676 -12.88 -16.16 -16.38
C PHE A 676 -14.25 -16.84 -16.27
N VAL A 677 -14.55 -17.48 -15.13
CA VAL A 677 -15.83 -18.16 -14.91
C VAL A 677 -17.03 -17.23 -14.74
N GLN A 678 -16.79 -15.93 -14.59
CA GLN A 678 -17.83 -14.91 -14.49
C GLN A 678 -18.10 -14.22 -15.84
N ARG A 679 -17.30 -14.48 -16.87
CA ARG A 679 -17.45 -13.86 -18.19
C ARG A 679 -18.78 -14.26 -18.84
N PRO A 680 -19.45 -13.36 -19.57
CA PRO A 680 -20.71 -13.67 -20.24
C PRO A 680 -20.66 -14.90 -21.15
N SER A 681 -19.58 -15.09 -21.91
CA SER A 681 -19.37 -16.26 -22.77
C SER A 681 -19.28 -17.57 -21.99
N PHE A 682 -18.65 -17.54 -20.82
CA PHE A 682 -18.56 -18.68 -19.92
C PHE A 682 -19.92 -18.98 -19.28
N VAL A 683 -20.57 -17.96 -18.70
CA VAL A 683 -21.87 -18.12 -18.05
C VAL A 683 -22.96 -18.58 -19.02
N ALA A 684 -22.90 -18.14 -20.29
CA ALA A 684 -23.78 -18.64 -21.35
C ALA A 684 -23.57 -20.13 -21.64
N SER A 685 -22.31 -20.59 -21.63
CA SER A 685 -21.96 -21.99 -21.84
C SER A 685 -22.26 -22.86 -20.61
N TYR A 686 -22.15 -22.28 -19.41
CA TYR A 686 -22.31 -22.97 -18.15
C TYR A 686 -23.20 -22.15 -17.19
N PRO A 687 -24.54 -22.20 -17.35
CA PRO A 687 -25.46 -21.54 -16.44
C PRO A 687 -25.25 -21.97 -14.99
N VAL A 688 -25.45 -21.07 -14.02
CA VAL A 688 -25.33 -21.37 -12.57
C VAL A 688 -26.32 -22.43 -12.08
N SER A 689 -27.33 -22.77 -12.88
CA SER A 689 -28.28 -23.85 -12.62
C SER A 689 -27.76 -25.25 -12.99
N MET A 690 -26.62 -25.34 -13.66
CA MET A 690 -26.02 -26.61 -14.07
C MET A 690 -25.55 -27.40 -12.84
N SER A 691 -25.81 -28.70 -12.80
CA SER A 691 -25.31 -29.54 -11.71
C SER A 691 -23.79 -29.70 -11.77
N ALA A 692 -23.17 -30.07 -10.64
CA ALA A 692 -21.74 -30.32 -10.59
C ALA A 692 -21.27 -31.37 -11.60
N ALA A 693 -22.04 -32.45 -11.78
CA ALA A 693 -21.75 -33.51 -12.75
C ALA A 693 -21.82 -33.00 -14.19
N GLU A 694 -22.91 -32.32 -14.57
CA GLU A 694 -23.06 -31.75 -15.91
C GLU A 694 -21.95 -30.74 -16.24
N PHE A 695 -21.56 -29.93 -15.26
CA PHE A 695 -20.48 -28.95 -15.42
C PHE A 695 -19.13 -29.61 -15.70
N VAL A 696 -18.73 -30.58 -14.85
CA VAL A 696 -17.48 -31.32 -15.02
C VAL A 696 -17.48 -32.12 -16.32
N ASP A 697 -18.59 -32.78 -16.66
CA ASP A 697 -18.70 -33.60 -17.87
C ASP A 697 -18.62 -32.76 -19.14
N LYS A 698 -19.26 -31.58 -19.15
CA LYS A 698 -19.19 -30.67 -20.29
C LYS A 698 -17.77 -30.12 -20.47
N LEU A 699 -17.09 -29.70 -19.40
CA LEU A 699 -15.66 -29.34 -19.48
C LEU A 699 -14.81 -30.48 -20.03
N ASN A 700 -14.99 -31.70 -19.49
CA ASN A 700 -14.23 -32.87 -19.91
C ASN A 700 -14.50 -33.23 -21.39
N SER A 701 -15.72 -33.03 -21.89
CA SER A 701 -16.04 -33.29 -23.30
C SER A 701 -15.25 -32.43 -24.29
N ASN A 702 -14.83 -31.23 -23.88
CA ASN A 702 -13.98 -30.35 -24.70
C ASN A 702 -12.51 -30.78 -24.73
N THR A 703 -12.12 -31.77 -23.93
CA THR A 703 -10.71 -32.18 -23.78
C THR A 703 -10.33 -33.41 -24.63
N TYR A 704 -11.21 -33.87 -25.52
CA TYR A 704 -10.97 -35.01 -26.41
C TYR A 704 -9.74 -34.78 -27.32
N ASP A 705 -9.10 -35.85 -27.78
CA ASP A 705 -8.05 -35.75 -28.81
C ASP A 705 -8.72 -35.61 -30.19
N PRO A 706 -8.55 -34.49 -30.91
CA PRO A 706 -9.11 -34.32 -32.24
C PRO A 706 -8.60 -35.35 -33.26
N ARG A 707 -7.41 -35.93 -33.04
CA ARG A 707 -6.83 -36.98 -33.90
C ARG A 707 -7.41 -38.36 -33.60
N ASN A 708 -8.08 -38.51 -32.46
CA ASN A 708 -8.79 -39.73 -32.08
C ASN A 708 -10.13 -39.34 -31.42
N PRO A 709 -11.18 -39.05 -32.21
CA PRO A 709 -12.48 -38.61 -31.69
C PRO A 709 -13.13 -39.60 -30.71
N GLY A 710 -12.74 -40.87 -30.72
CA GLY A 710 -13.19 -41.89 -29.76
C GLY A 710 -12.43 -41.93 -28.43
N SER A 711 -11.45 -41.04 -28.24
CA SER A 711 -10.56 -41.02 -27.05
C SER A 711 -11.25 -40.64 -25.74
N GLY A 712 -12.47 -40.08 -25.80
CA GLY A 712 -13.15 -39.51 -24.64
C GLY A 712 -12.43 -38.30 -24.04
N GLY A 713 -12.96 -37.79 -22.94
CA GLY A 713 -12.35 -36.70 -22.17
C GLY A 713 -11.00 -37.11 -21.56
N ALA A 714 -10.19 -36.11 -21.19
CA ALA A 714 -8.86 -36.30 -20.64
C ALA A 714 -8.86 -36.67 -19.15
N LEU A 715 -9.94 -36.39 -18.42
CA LEU A 715 -10.08 -36.79 -17.02
C LEU A 715 -10.31 -38.30 -16.89
N THR A 716 -9.59 -38.93 -15.97
CA THR A 716 -9.93 -40.26 -15.47
C THR A 716 -11.25 -40.24 -14.68
N GLN A 717 -11.88 -41.39 -14.51
CA GLN A 717 -13.11 -41.50 -13.72
C GLN A 717 -12.90 -40.99 -12.27
N SER A 718 -11.75 -41.29 -11.66
CA SER A 718 -11.42 -40.82 -10.32
C SER A 718 -11.24 -39.31 -10.23
N GLU A 719 -10.57 -38.68 -11.20
CA GLU A 719 -10.40 -37.22 -11.22
C GLU A 719 -11.74 -36.52 -11.42
N ARG A 720 -12.56 -37.04 -12.34
CA ARG A 720 -13.93 -36.56 -12.56
C ARG A 720 -14.74 -36.61 -11.26
N ASP A 721 -14.77 -37.77 -10.60
CA ASP A 721 -15.59 -37.95 -9.39
C ASP A 721 -15.10 -37.06 -8.23
N ALA A 722 -13.80 -36.81 -8.13
CA ALA A 722 -13.23 -35.87 -7.16
C ALA A 722 -13.68 -34.42 -7.42
N LEU A 723 -13.63 -33.96 -8.68
CA LEU A 723 -14.08 -32.62 -9.05
C LEU A 723 -15.58 -32.43 -8.83
N VAL A 724 -16.39 -33.44 -9.18
CA VAL A 724 -17.84 -33.42 -8.91
C VAL A 724 -18.11 -33.33 -7.41
N SER A 725 -17.41 -34.14 -6.61
CA SER A 725 -17.56 -34.13 -5.14
C SER A 725 -17.24 -32.76 -4.54
N GLN A 726 -16.12 -32.15 -4.96
CA GLN A 726 -15.70 -30.82 -4.50
C GLN A 726 -16.73 -29.73 -4.80
N LEU A 727 -17.37 -29.80 -5.97
CA LEU A 727 -18.33 -28.79 -6.43
C LEU A 727 -19.77 -29.05 -5.91
N SER A 728 -20.10 -30.28 -5.51
CA SER A 728 -21.48 -30.69 -5.18
C SER A 728 -22.12 -29.94 -4.02
N GLY A 729 -21.31 -29.40 -3.09
CA GLY A 729 -21.82 -28.62 -1.96
C GLY A 729 -22.37 -27.24 -2.35
N ASP A 730 -21.82 -26.63 -3.41
CA ASP A 730 -22.28 -25.36 -3.97
C ASP A 730 -21.86 -25.25 -5.45
N PRO A 731 -22.65 -25.83 -6.38
CA PRO A 731 -22.32 -25.81 -7.81
C PRO A 731 -22.28 -24.42 -8.44
N ALA A 732 -22.86 -23.42 -7.79
CA ALA A 732 -22.86 -22.04 -8.26
C ALA A 732 -21.64 -21.23 -7.78
N SER A 733 -20.85 -21.76 -6.83
CA SER A 733 -19.68 -21.07 -6.27
C SER A 733 -18.66 -20.70 -7.35
N VAL A 734 -18.38 -19.40 -7.49
CA VAL A 734 -17.36 -18.88 -8.41
C VAL A 734 -16.01 -19.54 -8.15
N SER A 735 -15.58 -19.61 -6.88
CA SER A 735 -14.27 -20.17 -6.52
C SER A 735 -14.17 -21.66 -6.82
N LEU A 736 -15.22 -22.44 -6.55
CA LEU A 736 -15.18 -23.89 -6.82
C LEU A 736 -15.18 -24.16 -8.32
N ARG A 737 -15.99 -23.42 -9.10
CA ARG A 737 -16.00 -23.53 -10.56
C ARG A 737 -14.68 -23.11 -11.17
N ALA A 738 -14.06 -22.04 -10.67
CA ALA A 738 -12.73 -21.59 -11.08
C ALA A 738 -11.67 -22.68 -10.83
N GLN A 739 -11.68 -23.29 -9.64
CA GLN A 739 -10.79 -24.41 -9.30
C GLN A 739 -11.01 -25.63 -10.20
N THR A 740 -12.26 -25.96 -10.53
CA THR A 740 -12.59 -27.05 -11.46
C THR A 740 -12.07 -26.77 -12.87
N VAL A 741 -12.29 -25.57 -13.42
CA VAL A 741 -11.79 -25.20 -14.76
C VAL A 741 -10.27 -25.24 -14.79
N ARG A 742 -9.61 -24.74 -13.75
CA ARG A 742 -8.15 -24.81 -13.60
C ARG A 742 -7.65 -26.25 -13.62
N ALA A 743 -8.26 -27.14 -12.83
CA ALA A 743 -7.86 -28.55 -12.78
C ALA A 743 -7.95 -29.23 -14.16
N VAL A 744 -8.99 -28.92 -14.95
CA VAL A 744 -9.13 -29.43 -16.32
C VAL A 744 -8.09 -28.82 -17.26
N GLY A 745 -7.84 -27.51 -17.18
CA GLY A 745 -6.85 -26.81 -18.01
C GLY A 745 -5.40 -27.23 -17.73
N GLU A 746 -5.09 -27.60 -16.48
CA GLU A 746 -3.78 -28.09 -16.05
C GLU A 746 -3.62 -29.61 -16.17
N ASN A 747 -4.67 -30.35 -16.57
CA ASN A 747 -4.59 -31.80 -16.77
C ASN A 747 -3.49 -32.17 -17.77
N SER A 748 -2.67 -33.16 -17.43
CA SER A 748 -1.47 -33.54 -18.18
C SER A 748 -1.80 -34.15 -19.54
N MET A 749 -2.83 -35.00 -19.62
CA MET A 749 -3.27 -35.61 -20.87
C MET A 749 -3.87 -34.56 -21.80
N PHE A 750 -4.69 -33.65 -21.27
CA PHE A 750 -5.22 -32.54 -22.06
C PHE A 750 -4.10 -31.62 -22.56
N SER A 751 -3.14 -31.29 -21.69
CA SER A 751 -1.96 -30.51 -22.07
C SER A 751 -1.22 -31.15 -23.23
N ALA A 752 -0.94 -32.46 -23.16
CA ALA A 752 -0.30 -33.21 -24.24
C ALA A 752 -1.07 -33.11 -25.57
N ARG A 753 -2.41 -33.25 -25.54
CA ARG A 753 -3.29 -33.17 -26.72
C ARG A 753 -3.28 -31.78 -27.37
N GLN A 754 -3.06 -30.72 -26.59
CA GLN A 754 -3.11 -29.34 -27.05
C GLN A 754 -1.76 -28.74 -27.46
N SER A 755 -0.63 -29.38 -27.08
CA SER A 755 0.74 -28.85 -27.24
C SER A 755 1.02 -28.27 -28.63
N ASN A 756 0.77 -29.03 -29.70
CA ASN A 756 1.12 -28.60 -31.06
C ASN A 756 0.26 -27.43 -31.54
N LYS A 757 -1.05 -27.45 -31.24
CA LYS A 757 -1.97 -26.37 -31.61
C LYS A 757 -1.61 -25.07 -30.91
N ALA A 758 -1.36 -25.16 -29.60
CA ALA A 758 -0.91 -24.04 -28.79
C ALA A 758 0.41 -23.48 -29.33
N PHE A 759 1.40 -24.35 -29.59
CA PHE A 759 2.71 -23.94 -30.10
C PHE A 759 2.61 -23.13 -31.40
N VAL A 760 1.80 -23.60 -32.37
CA VAL A 760 1.59 -22.90 -33.65
C VAL A 760 0.89 -21.57 -33.45
N LEU A 761 -0.20 -21.54 -32.66
CA LEU A 761 -0.94 -20.29 -32.42
C LEU A 761 -0.03 -19.21 -31.79
N MET A 762 0.85 -19.62 -30.88
CA MET A 762 1.75 -18.70 -30.18
C MET A 762 2.84 -18.14 -31.10
N GLN A 763 3.10 -18.75 -32.26
CA GLN A 763 3.97 -18.13 -33.27
C GLN A 763 3.30 -16.89 -33.89
N TYR A 764 2.00 -16.99 -34.20
CA TYR A 764 1.22 -15.87 -34.73
C TYR A 764 1.06 -14.74 -33.70
N PHE A 765 0.77 -15.10 -32.45
CA PHE A 765 0.60 -14.11 -31.38
C PHE A 765 1.92 -13.46 -30.95
N GLY A 766 2.99 -14.25 -30.86
CA GLY A 766 4.29 -13.78 -30.39
C GLY A 766 5.05 -12.99 -31.46
N TYR A 767 5.33 -13.62 -32.62
CA TYR A 767 6.12 -12.96 -33.67
C TYR A 767 5.29 -11.98 -34.49
N LEU A 768 4.16 -12.45 -35.03
CA LEU A 768 3.40 -11.71 -36.05
C LEU A 768 2.41 -10.71 -35.45
N ARG A 769 2.16 -10.78 -34.13
CA ARG A 769 1.26 -9.89 -33.40
C ARG A 769 -0.15 -9.78 -34.03
N ARG A 770 -0.67 -10.89 -34.57
CA ARG A 770 -2.00 -10.94 -35.22
C ARG A 770 -2.71 -12.28 -35.04
N ASN A 771 -4.01 -12.34 -35.36
CA ASN A 771 -4.70 -13.62 -35.44
C ASN A 771 -4.26 -14.38 -36.70
N PRO A 772 -4.29 -15.73 -36.69
CA PRO A 772 -3.86 -16.51 -37.85
C PRO A 772 -4.68 -16.31 -39.12
N ASN A 773 -5.89 -15.77 -38.99
CA ASN A 773 -6.81 -15.50 -40.10
C ASN A 773 -6.96 -14.00 -40.39
N ASP A 774 -6.14 -13.14 -39.78
CA ASP A 774 -6.05 -11.73 -40.14
C ASP A 774 -5.09 -11.54 -41.31
N ALA A 775 -5.27 -10.47 -42.08
CA ALA A 775 -4.39 -10.10 -43.18
C ALA A 775 -2.89 -10.15 -42.77
N PRO A 776 -2.01 -10.67 -43.62
CA PRO A 776 -2.22 -11.02 -45.03
C PRO A 776 -2.95 -12.37 -45.29
N ASP A 777 -3.20 -13.18 -44.27
CA ASP A 777 -4.02 -14.38 -44.41
C ASP A 777 -5.52 -14.01 -44.52
N ALA A 778 -6.32 -14.87 -45.14
CA ALA A 778 -7.78 -14.70 -45.25
C ALA A 778 -8.58 -15.74 -44.45
N ASP A 779 -7.92 -16.81 -44.02
CA ASP A 779 -8.47 -17.94 -43.30
C ASP A 779 -7.39 -18.63 -42.44
N PHE A 780 -7.70 -19.79 -41.88
CA PHE A 780 -6.75 -20.58 -41.09
C PHE A 780 -5.82 -21.47 -41.92
N GLY A 781 -5.72 -21.27 -43.24
CA GLY A 781 -4.90 -22.09 -44.14
C GLY A 781 -3.43 -22.14 -43.73
N GLY A 782 -2.82 -20.99 -43.43
CA GLY A 782 -1.45 -20.90 -42.94
C GLY A 782 -1.25 -21.62 -41.61
N TYR A 783 -2.16 -21.41 -40.66
CA TYR A 783 -2.15 -22.09 -39.36
C TYR A 783 -2.24 -23.62 -39.52
N ASN A 784 -3.18 -24.09 -40.36
CA ASN A 784 -3.40 -25.51 -40.60
C ASN A 784 -2.22 -26.17 -41.33
N PHE A 785 -1.57 -25.45 -42.25
CA PHE A 785 -0.33 -25.89 -42.88
C PHE A 785 0.76 -26.14 -41.83
N TRP A 786 1.02 -25.15 -40.96
CA TRP A 786 2.04 -25.25 -39.92
C TRP A 786 1.72 -26.33 -38.89
N LEU A 787 0.46 -26.45 -38.47
CA LEU A 787 0.01 -27.52 -37.58
C LEU A 787 0.19 -28.90 -38.23
N GLY A 788 -0.14 -29.04 -39.51
CA GLY A 788 0.08 -30.26 -40.29
C GLY A 788 1.55 -30.66 -40.32
N LYS A 789 2.43 -29.71 -40.68
CA LYS A 789 3.88 -29.90 -40.73
C LYS A 789 4.44 -30.29 -39.36
N LEU A 790 4.03 -29.62 -38.29
CA LEU A 790 4.49 -29.94 -36.93
C LEU A 790 4.04 -31.35 -36.51
N ASN A 791 2.82 -31.76 -36.87
CA ASN A 791 2.32 -33.10 -36.60
C ASN A 791 3.08 -34.19 -37.37
N GLU A 792 3.44 -33.94 -38.63
CA GLU A 792 4.26 -34.86 -39.45
C GLU A 792 5.59 -35.19 -38.76
N PHE A 793 6.19 -34.20 -38.11
CA PHE A 793 7.42 -34.36 -37.33
C PHE A 793 7.19 -34.68 -35.85
N ASN A 794 6.02 -35.18 -35.46
CA ASN A 794 5.68 -35.57 -34.09
C ASN A 794 5.90 -34.46 -33.04
N GLY A 795 5.66 -33.20 -33.40
CA GLY A 795 5.89 -32.05 -32.51
C GLY A 795 7.33 -31.54 -32.48
N ASN A 796 8.25 -32.12 -33.27
CA ASN A 796 9.62 -31.64 -33.35
C ASN A 796 9.68 -30.33 -34.17
N PHE A 797 9.69 -29.21 -33.46
CA PHE A 797 9.71 -27.86 -34.06
C PHE A 797 10.98 -27.56 -34.86
N VAL A 798 12.10 -28.23 -34.58
CA VAL A 798 13.36 -28.07 -35.32
C VAL A 798 13.22 -28.70 -36.70
N ASN A 799 12.75 -29.95 -36.77
CA ASN A 799 12.55 -30.65 -38.05
C ASN A 799 11.41 -30.02 -38.86
N ALA A 800 10.38 -29.50 -38.18
CA ALA A 800 9.32 -28.73 -38.82
C ALA A 800 9.78 -27.32 -39.27
N GLU A 801 10.98 -26.89 -38.86
CA GLU A 801 11.52 -25.53 -39.06
C GLU A 801 10.58 -24.41 -38.60
N MET A 802 9.74 -24.68 -37.60
CA MET A 802 8.63 -23.80 -37.23
C MET A 802 9.15 -22.44 -36.76
N VAL A 803 9.90 -22.42 -35.66
CA VAL A 803 10.44 -21.19 -35.06
C VAL A 803 11.32 -20.43 -36.06
N LYS A 804 12.12 -21.17 -36.83
CA LYS A 804 12.95 -20.61 -37.90
C LYS A 804 12.11 -19.84 -38.92
N ALA A 805 11.01 -20.43 -39.40
CA ALA A 805 10.18 -19.83 -40.43
C ALA A 805 9.55 -18.49 -39.97
N PHE A 806 9.11 -18.41 -38.72
CA PHE A 806 8.55 -17.17 -38.16
C PHE A 806 9.64 -16.13 -37.84
N LEU A 807 10.80 -16.55 -37.32
CA LEU A 807 11.95 -15.66 -37.09
C LEU A 807 12.48 -15.01 -38.38
N VAL A 808 12.39 -15.71 -39.52
CA VAL A 808 12.85 -15.18 -40.81
C VAL A 808 11.73 -14.57 -41.67
N ALA A 809 10.48 -14.60 -41.18
CA ALA A 809 9.35 -14.05 -41.89
C ALA A 809 9.54 -12.55 -42.11
N GLY A 810 9.17 -12.07 -43.30
CA GLY A 810 9.22 -10.64 -43.62
C GLY A 810 8.41 -9.81 -42.62
N GLU A 811 7.22 -10.29 -42.24
CA GLU A 811 6.36 -9.66 -41.22
C GLU A 811 7.07 -9.47 -39.87
N TYR A 812 7.87 -10.43 -39.40
CA TYR A 812 8.59 -10.27 -38.13
C TYR A 812 9.80 -9.33 -38.27
N LYS A 813 10.56 -9.47 -39.35
CA LYS A 813 11.75 -8.64 -39.58
C LYS A 813 11.40 -7.16 -39.75
N GLN A 814 10.35 -6.86 -40.49
CA GLN A 814 9.90 -5.48 -40.75
C GLN A 814 9.48 -4.72 -39.50
N ARG A 815 9.33 -5.39 -38.34
CA ARG A 815 9.13 -4.72 -37.05
C ARG A 815 10.38 -3.99 -36.54
N PHE A 816 11.54 -4.20 -37.16
CA PHE A 816 12.84 -3.78 -36.63
C PHE A 816 13.69 -3.04 -37.67
N GLY A 817 13.09 -2.57 -38.77
CA GLY A 817 13.82 -1.91 -39.87
C GLY A 817 13.72 -2.63 -41.23
N PRO A 818 14.20 -1.97 -42.31
CA PRO A 818 14.01 -2.38 -43.70
C PRO A 818 14.70 -3.68 -44.14
#